data_AF-A0A525VJF9-F1
#
_entry.id   AF-A0A525VJF9-F1
#
_cell.length_a   1.000
_cell.length_b   1.000
_cell.length_c   1.000
_cell.angle_alpha   90.00
_cell.angle_beta   90.00
_cell.angle_gamma   90.00
#
_symmetry.space_group_name_H-M   'P 1'
#
loop_
_entity.id
_entity.type
_entity.pdbx_description
1 polymer ?
#
loop_
_entity_poly.entity_id
_entity_poly.type
_entity_poly.pdbx_seq_one_letter_code
_entity_poly.pdbx_strand_id
1 'polypeptide(L)'
;MSGDYSRITFDPWLDDLGVLLQQGRPLSDAEWNALTLQLRRRIHVGTLDTIGTAVVPMQTPDGFKVSLVPGNLTIGIGRIYVDGLLAENHGGGARTWEPRLEESIGTEPVRYAPQAGFTAQPYYPNPPALPSGGPHLIYLDVWQREVTHLVRPELIEKAIGVDSTTRLQTVWQVKLLGNVGPDADCSTPLASIPGWSAINAPSAGRLSTTTAVVPGEPDPCLIPPGGGYKGLENQLYRIEIHQGGALGTATFKWSRDNASIETRVTHIPTLDQLTVESIGKDSVLRFSDGDWVEITDDWLELHNLPGELRRVKVGNGVDDATRTILLEDPLTAGLFPTDAQHRTQLGRHTRVKRWDQRGQVLDQNGNVLQDLDPIASNGEITVPAGAGISVLLEHGIVAPFSLDPAGGQFKSGDYWVFAARSTDASIEELDHAPPRGIHHHYAKLGFVTFPGTISGCLTFWPPPIPEGGDNCACTVCVTPQAHPSGQLTLQMAIDQVKAAGGGTVCLEVGSYSLQTPVHIQGPGSVKLVGKGIASRLNAFSATGAVVIVKSEDIVLDAFSILCRGSINSPHEAVRVVDSRLVRIEHLVIHVEGEDPLWAAIGLAEGLMSLHVRENVVQAPIGIRSGSNAPGAGDTSLADVRIENNEFDCTDTAIAFAPVTRHQRLNRICGNRISGCIHGGLLLNGLTAPGFGLEVQANVFSVLGDGIVARLNGLRVLDNDLLQPKEAVSKQQCGVLLLPAPTDNTPITDCQILGNRIQGFNRAGIRINAPLHTAMIKQNQIFRVGIGLMLESGQVIDQVSIENNQFNDIDGLAIMGKGESANYAATGNQIRTRGTSNDSAVSLEFNSGDGIFSHNECYRKNSSEKPDVFLRSSTLVVSNNRVVGGANSVNMKVIKGRYTVLGNICFGSILAESNPIELTWASLNREHVT
;
A
#
# COMPACT_ATOMS: atom_id res chain seq x y z
N MET A 1 -41.11 -10.37 -18.13
CA MET A 1 -42.07 -9.89 -19.17
C MET A 1 -41.32 -9.51 -20.44
N SER A 2 -42.03 -9.09 -21.49
CA SER A 2 -41.46 -8.77 -22.81
C SER A 2 -42.06 -7.45 -23.33
N GLY A 3 -41.21 -6.46 -23.60
CA GLY A 3 -41.61 -5.25 -24.32
C GLY A 3 -41.85 -5.49 -25.81
N ASP A 4 -42.62 -4.60 -26.44
CA ASP A 4 -42.81 -4.56 -27.89
C ASP A 4 -41.65 -3.77 -28.53
N TYR A 5 -40.84 -4.45 -29.35
CA TYR A 5 -39.59 -3.91 -29.90
C TYR A 5 -39.46 -4.21 -31.39
N SER A 6 -38.82 -3.31 -32.12
CA SER A 6 -38.60 -3.50 -33.56
C SER A 6 -37.43 -4.45 -33.86
N ARG A 7 -36.33 -4.36 -33.09
CA ARG A 7 -35.12 -5.20 -33.15
C ARG A 7 -34.22 -4.95 -31.94
N ILE A 8 -33.25 -5.84 -31.71
CA ILE A 8 -32.19 -5.64 -30.72
C ILE A 8 -30.83 -5.69 -31.40
N THR A 9 -30.12 -4.57 -31.45
CA THR A 9 -28.88 -4.43 -32.25
C THR A 9 -27.59 -4.43 -31.45
N PHE A 10 -27.65 -4.51 -30.12
CA PHE A 10 -26.43 -4.57 -29.30
C PHE A 10 -25.70 -5.91 -29.48
N ASP A 11 -24.46 -5.84 -29.95
CA ASP A 11 -23.52 -6.95 -30.07
C ASP A 11 -22.18 -6.60 -29.36
N PRO A 12 -21.78 -7.35 -28.31
CA PRO A 12 -20.52 -7.11 -27.62
C PRO A 12 -19.26 -7.38 -28.48
N TRP A 13 -19.37 -8.07 -29.63
CA TRP A 13 -18.21 -8.37 -30.49
C TRP A 13 -17.76 -7.19 -31.37
N LEU A 14 -18.61 -6.16 -31.52
CA LEU A 14 -18.32 -5.00 -32.36
C LEU A 14 -17.56 -3.90 -31.63
N ASP A 15 -17.36 -4.02 -30.31
CA ASP A 15 -16.66 -3.04 -29.45
C ASP A 15 -17.22 -1.60 -29.52
N ASP A 16 -18.49 -1.44 -29.93
CA ASP A 16 -19.14 -0.13 -30.02
C ASP A 16 -19.19 0.58 -28.65
N LEU A 17 -18.79 1.86 -28.65
CA LEU A 17 -18.72 2.71 -27.44
C LEU A 17 -20.03 3.46 -27.14
N GLY A 18 -20.79 3.81 -28.17
CA GLY A 18 -22.01 4.61 -28.01
C GLY A 18 -22.75 4.78 -29.33
N VAL A 19 -23.96 5.33 -29.24
CA VAL A 19 -24.82 5.63 -30.39
C VAL A 19 -24.87 7.14 -30.59
N LEU A 20 -24.70 7.61 -31.83
CA LEU A 20 -24.73 9.03 -32.18
C LEU A 20 -25.95 9.37 -33.05
N LEU A 21 -26.73 10.36 -32.62
CA LEU A 21 -27.87 10.86 -33.39
C LEU A 21 -27.39 11.67 -34.60
N GLN A 22 -27.89 11.33 -35.78
CA GLN A 22 -27.67 12.10 -37.00
C GLN A 22 -28.76 13.16 -37.18
N GLN A 23 -28.36 14.36 -37.59
CA GLN A 23 -29.30 15.46 -37.84
C GLN A 23 -30.35 15.07 -38.89
N GLY A 24 -31.62 15.28 -38.58
CA GLY A 24 -32.75 15.08 -39.50
C GLY A 24 -33.16 13.63 -39.74
N ARG A 25 -32.64 12.67 -38.96
CA ARG A 25 -33.03 11.25 -39.04
C ARG A 25 -34.04 10.87 -37.95
N PRO A 26 -35.01 9.97 -38.22
CA PRO A 26 -35.89 9.44 -37.18
C PRO A 26 -35.12 8.66 -36.11
N LEU A 27 -35.59 8.73 -34.87
CA LEU A 27 -35.11 7.90 -33.76
C LEU A 27 -35.91 6.59 -33.73
N SER A 28 -35.23 5.45 -33.62
CA SER A 28 -35.86 4.14 -33.39
C SER A 28 -35.57 3.60 -31.99
N ASP A 29 -36.51 2.82 -31.45
CA ASP A 29 -36.39 2.12 -30.16
C ASP A 29 -35.12 1.27 -30.10
N ALA A 30 -34.79 0.58 -31.19
CA ALA A 30 -33.62 -0.29 -31.28
C ALA A 30 -32.29 0.42 -30.93
N GLU A 31 -32.10 1.65 -31.42
CA GLU A 31 -30.86 2.41 -31.21
C GLU A 31 -30.77 2.95 -29.78
N TRP A 32 -31.90 3.37 -29.23
CA TRP A 32 -31.99 3.76 -27.81
C TRP A 32 -31.71 2.58 -26.87
N ASN A 33 -32.29 1.42 -27.19
CA ASN A 33 -32.09 0.19 -26.43
C ASN A 33 -30.63 -0.30 -26.55
N ALA A 34 -30.01 -0.19 -27.73
CA ALA A 34 -28.60 -0.51 -27.93
C ALA A 34 -27.68 0.36 -27.06
N LEU A 35 -27.91 1.69 -27.02
CA LEU A 35 -27.18 2.59 -26.13
C LEU A 35 -27.32 2.17 -24.65
N THR A 36 -28.53 1.81 -24.22
CA THR A 36 -28.80 1.37 -22.85
C THR A 36 -28.04 0.08 -22.51
N LEU A 37 -28.04 -0.90 -23.41
CA LEU A 37 -27.31 -2.17 -23.24
C LEU A 37 -25.78 -1.98 -23.26
N GLN A 38 -25.26 -1.09 -24.11
CA GLN A 38 -23.83 -0.73 -24.14
C GLN A 38 -23.38 -0.09 -22.83
N LEU A 39 -24.11 0.90 -22.32
CA LEU A 39 -23.81 1.55 -21.04
C LEU A 39 -23.87 0.55 -19.89
N ARG A 40 -24.90 -0.30 -19.86
CA ARG A 40 -25.04 -1.37 -18.87
C ARG A 40 -23.83 -2.29 -18.88
N ARG A 41 -23.43 -2.80 -20.06
CA ARG A 41 -22.26 -3.69 -20.21
C ARG A 41 -20.99 -3.01 -19.70
N ARG A 42 -20.76 -1.75 -20.05
CA ARG A 42 -19.58 -0.98 -19.60
C ARG A 42 -19.53 -0.84 -18.09
N ILE A 43 -20.64 -0.49 -17.45
CA ILE A 43 -20.71 -0.36 -15.98
C ILE A 43 -20.49 -1.73 -15.32
N HIS A 44 -21.14 -2.78 -15.83
CA HIS A 44 -21.02 -4.14 -15.31
C HIS A 44 -19.57 -4.63 -15.39
N VAL A 45 -18.92 -4.57 -16.56
CA VAL A 45 -17.51 -4.96 -16.75
C VAL A 45 -16.58 -4.12 -15.90
N GLY A 46 -16.70 -2.80 -15.99
CA GLY A 46 -15.81 -1.90 -15.27
C GLY A 46 -15.89 -2.12 -13.76
N THR A 47 -17.08 -2.41 -13.24
CA THR A 47 -17.27 -2.75 -11.83
C THR A 47 -16.60 -4.09 -11.51
N LEU A 48 -16.90 -5.15 -12.27
CA LEU A 48 -16.31 -6.48 -12.09
C LEU A 48 -14.77 -6.43 -12.08
N ASP A 49 -14.17 -5.76 -13.07
CA ASP A 49 -12.72 -5.67 -13.24
C ASP A 49 -12.06 -4.81 -12.16
N THR A 50 -12.79 -3.85 -11.57
CA THR A 50 -12.25 -2.94 -10.55
C THR A 50 -12.34 -3.51 -9.14
N ILE A 51 -13.47 -4.14 -8.78
CA ILE A 51 -13.78 -4.50 -7.39
C ILE A 51 -13.95 -6.02 -7.17
N GLY A 52 -13.93 -6.83 -8.22
CA GLY A 52 -14.03 -8.29 -8.16
C GLY A 52 -15.45 -8.84 -8.27
N THR A 53 -15.60 -10.14 -8.00
CA THR A 53 -16.82 -10.92 -8.29
C THR A 53 -17.92 -10.80 -7.25
N ALA A 54 -17.63 -10.52 -5.97
CA ALA A 54 -18.67 -10.39 -4.96
C ALA A 54 -18.18 -9.54 -3.78
N VAL A 55 -18.63 -8.28 -3.67
CA VAL A 55 -18.16 -7.36 -2.62
C VAL A 55 -19.25 -6.44 -2.07
N VAL A 56 -19.16 -6.15 -0.77
CA VAL A 56 -19.99 -5.20 -0.03
C VAL A 56 -19.21 -3.89 0.14
N PRO A 57 -19.75 -2.73 -0.25
CA PRO A 57 -19.09 -1.45 -0.03
C PRO A 57 -18.92 -1.17 1.47
N MET A 58 -17.73 -0.71 1.88
CA MET A 58 -17.46 -0.33 3.27
C MET A 58 -18.35 0.79 3.80
N GLN A 59 -18.95 1.60 2.90
CA GLN A 59 -19.92 2.64 3.28
C GLN A 59 -21.27 2.06 3.74
N THR A 60 -21.54 0.78 3.47
CA THR A 60 -22.74 0.06 3.91
C THR A 60 -22.32 -1.30 4.50
N PRO A 61 -21.63 -1.33 5.66
CA PRO A 61 -20.96 -2.53 6.19
C PRO A 61 -21.94 -3.63 6.62
N ASP A 62 -23.21 -3.30 6.86
CA ASP A 62 -24.27 -4.27 7.13
C ASP A 62 -25.02 -4.72 5.86
N GLY A 63 -24.59 -4.28 4.68
CA GLY A 63 -25.20 -4.65 3.40
C GLY A 63 -25.24 -6.16 3.20
N PHE A 64 -26.45 -6.72 3.10
CA PHE A 64 -26.68 -8.16 2.95
C PHE A 64 -26.11 -9.04 4.07
N LYS A 65 -25.76 -8.44 5.22
CA LYS A 65 -25.34 -9.18 6.40
C LYS A 65 -26.48 -10.02 6.93
N VAL A 66 -26.25 -11.33 7.05
CA VAL A 66 -27.24 -12.28 7.53
C VAL A 66 -27.14 -12.46 9.04
N SER A 67 -28.26 -12.50 9.75
CA SER A 67 -28.30 -12.72 11.20
C SER A 67 -29.51 -13.53 11.63
N LEU A 68 -29.38 -14.29 12.72
CA LEU A 68 -30.45 -15.12 13.27
C LEU A 68 -31.34 -14.30 14.20
N VAL A 69 -32.65 -14.53 14.09
CA VAL A 69 -33.66 -14.06 15.04
C VAL A 69 -34.62 -15.21 15.37
N PRO A 70 -35.44 -15.14 16.43
CA PRO A 70 -36.37 -16.22 16.77
C PRO A 70 -37.26 -16.62 15.58
N GLY A 71 -37.04 -17.84 15.07
CA GLY A 71 -37.81 -18.43 13.97
C GLY A 71 -37.58 -17.82 12.58
N ASN A 72 -36.57 -16.96 12.37
CA ASN A 72 -36.35 -16.29 11.09
C ASN A 72 -34.87 -15.89 10.88
N LEU A 73 -34.56 -15.34 9.71
CA LEU A 73 -33.29 -14.71 9.37
C LEU A 73 -33.52 -13.24 9.00
N THR A 74 -32.59 -12.36 9.34
CA THR A 74 -32.55 -10.97 8.85
C THR A 74 -31.47 -10.79 7.80
N ILE A 75 -31.74 -9.89 6.87
CA ILE A 75 -30.83 -9.47 5.80
C ILE A 75 -30.61 -7.97 5.97
N GLY A 76 -29.36 -7.60 6.25
CA GLY A 76 -28.97 -6.23 6.58
C GLY A 76 -29.09 -5.27 5.38
N ILE A 77 -29.35 -4.00 5.71
CA ILE A 77 -29.59 -2.90 4.78
C ILE A 77 -28.28 -2.51 4.11
N GLY A 78 -28.30 -2.24 2.81
CA GLY A 78 -27.14 -1.78 2.07
C GLY A 78 -26.98 -2.44 0.72
N ARG A 79 -25.77 -2.37 0.18
CA ARG A 79 -25.45 -2.74 -1.20
C ARG A 79 -24.46 -3.89 -1.26
N ILE A 80 -24.54 -4.68 -2.31
CA ILE A 80 -23.53 -5.68 -2.67
C ILE A 80 -23.43 -5.71 -4.20
N TYR A 81 -22.21 -5.83 -4.71
CA TYR A 81 -21.95 -6.00 -6.13
C TYR A 81 -21.62 -7.47 -6.40
N VAL A 82 -22.38 -8.13 -7.27
CA VAL A 82 -22.19 -9.53 -7.66
C VAL A 82 -21.93 -9.61 -9.16
N ASP A 83 -20.75 -10.09 -9.52
CA ASP A 83 -20.13 -10.04 -10.84
C ASP A 83 -20.18 -8.65 -11.50
N GLY A 84 -20.27 -7.57 -10.72
CA GLY A 84 -20.43 -6.20 -11.23
C GLY A 84 -21.88 -5.70 -11.30
N LEU A 85 -22.89 -6.54 -11.01
CA LEU A 85 -24.28 -6.12 -10.83
C LEU A 85 -24.52 -5.58 -9.41
N LEU A 86 -25.08 -4.37 -9.31
CA LEU A 86 -25.52 -3.80 -8.04
C LEU A 86 -26.82 -4.44 -7.57
N ALA A 87 -26.77 -5.17 -6.45
CA ALA A 87 -27.94 -5.54 -5.67
C ALA A 87 -28.05 -4.63 -4.44
N GLU A 88 -29.25 -4.12 -4.20
CA GLU A 88 -29.51 -3.12 -3.15
C GLU A 88 -30.70 -3.49 -2.29
N ASN A 89 -30.45 -3.62 -0.99
CA ASN A 89 -31.47 -3.83 0.03
C ASN A 89 -31.77 -2.49 0.70
N HIS A 90 -32.87 -1.85 0.29
CA HIS A 90 -33.32 -0.57 0.85
C HIS A 90 -33.87 -0.68 2.29
N GLY A 91 -33.99 -1.87 2.87
CA GLY A 91 -34.50 -2.04 4.24
C GLY A 91 -36.02 -1.85 4.38
N GLY A 92 -36.51 -1.99 5.61
CA GLY A 92 -37.89 -1.77 6.02
C GLY A 92 -38.01 -0.72 7.12
N GLY A 93 -39.16 -0.68 7.79
CA GLY A 93 -39.41 0.22 8.92
C GLY A 93 -39.60 1.68 8.51
N ALA A 94 -39.17 2.60 9.38
CA ALA A 94 -39.25 4.04 9.12
C ALA A 94 -38.29 4.44 7.98
N ARG A 95 -38.63 5.48 7.22
CA ARG A 95 -37.76 6.00 6.16
C ARG A 95 -36.89 7.13 6.69
N THR A 96 -35.61 7.11 6.33
CA THR A 96 -34.64 8.18 6.57
C THR A 96 -34.01 8.62 5.25
N TRP A 97 -33.54 9.86 5.19
CA TRP A 97 -32.84 10.42 4.02
C TRP A 97 -31.37 9.98 4.00
N GLU A 98 -30.89 9.43 2.89
CA GLU A 98 -29.48 9.13 2.61
C GLU A 98 -28.90 10.22 1.70
N PRO A 99 -28.14 11.19 2.25
CA PRO A 99 -27.69 12.36 1.50
C PRO A 99 -26.65 12.04 0.42
N ARG A 100 -25.95 10.89 0.47
CA ARG A 100 -24.94 10.52 -0.54
C ARG A 100 -25.56 10.05 -1.85
N LEU A 101 -26.77 9.50 -1.78
CA LEU A 101 -27.53 9.00 -2.93
C LEU A 101 -28.74 9.87 -3.26
N GLU A 102 -29.03 10.88 -2.43
CA GLU A 102 -30.18 11.78 -2.57
C GLU A 102 -31.51 11.01 -2.62
N GLU A 103 -31.67 9.99 -1.75
CA GLU A 103 -32.84 9.14 -1.70
C GLU A 103 -33.29 8.75 -0.28
N SER A 104 -34.44 8.07 -0.16
CA SER A 104 -34.97 7.57 1.11
C SER A 104 -34.72 6.07 1.29
N ILE A 105 -34.15 5.68 2.43
CA ILE A 105 -33.89 4.28 2.81
C ILE A 105 -34.63 3.90 4.09
N GLY A 106 -34.89 2.61 4.29
CA GLY A 106 -35.45 2.06 5.53
C GLY A 106 -34.42 2.05 6.66
N THR A 107 -34.90 1.96 7.91
CA THR A 107 -34.06 1.88 9.12
C THR A 107 -33.90 0.46 9.65
N GLU A 108 -34.71 -0.49 9.20
CA GLU A 108 -34.73 -1.87 9.72
C GLU A 108 -34.29 -2.89 8.67
N PRO A 109 -33.59 -3.98 9.06
CA PRO A 109 -33.29 -5.08 8.14
C PRO A 109 -34.55 -5.80 7.70
N VAL A 110 -34.51 -6.44 6.53
CA VAL A 110 -35.64 -7.24 6.03
C VAL A 110 -35.54 -8.69 6.51
N ARG A 111 -36.68 -9.37 6.61
CA ARG A 111 -36.77 -10.78 6.98
C ARG A 111 -36.64 -11.68 5.76
N TYR A 112 -36.05 -12.86 5.94
CA TYR A 112 -36.06 -13.91 4.93
C TYR A 112 -37.50 -14.30 4.58
N ALA A 113 -38.33 -14.64 5.58
CA ALA A 113 -39.74 -14.98 5.39
C ALA A 113 -40.68 -13.95 6.06
N PRO A 114 -41.93 -13.79 5.60
CA PRO A 114 -42.91 -12.88 6.20
C PRO A 114 -43.11 -13.11 7.70
N GLN A 115 -43.12 -12.02 8.48
CA GLN A 115 -43.40 -12.03 9.92
C GLN A 115 -44.17 -10.75 10.29
N ALA A 116 -45.19 -10.88 11.14
CA ALA A 116 -46.01 -9.75 11.55
C ALA A 116 -45.17 -8.60 12.12
N GLY A 117 -45.38 -7.39 11.60
CA GLY A 117 -44.65 -6.18 12.01
C GLY A 117 -43.29 -5.98 11.34
N PHE A 118 -42.84 -6.87 10.45
CA PHE A 118 -41.55 -6.76 9.77
C PHE A 118 -41.67 -6.88 8.25
N THR A 119 -40.83 -6.14 7.53
CA THR A 119 -40.73 -6.20 6.06
C THR A 119 -39.96 -7.47 5.66
N ALA A 120 -40.49 -8.25 4.72
CA ALA A 120 -39.77 -9.39 4.12
C ALA A 120 -38.97 -8.96 2.88
N GLN A 121 -38.05 -9.80 2.41
CA GLN A 121 -37.34 -9.56 1.14
C GLN A 121 -38.34 -9.35 -0.01
N PRO A 122 -38.18 -8.29 -0.83
CA PRO A 122 -39.21 -7.84 -1.76
C PRO A 122 -39.40 -8.77 -2.96
N TYR A 123 -38.36 -9.52 -3.33
CA TYR A 123 -38.35 -10.30 -4.56
C TYR A 123 -38.36 -11.81 -4.33
N TYR A 124 -38.58 -12.31 -3.12
CA TYR A 124 -38.76 -13.74 -2.87
C TYR A 124 -40.06 -13.98 -2.08
N PRO A 125 -41.24 -13.77 -2.72
CA PRO A 125 -42.52 -13.88 -2.04
C PRO A 125 -42.78 -15.33 -1.61
N ASN A 126 -43.20 -15.57 -0.36
CA ASN A 126 -43.46 -16.91 0.18
C ASN A 126 -42.28 -17.89 -0.01
N PRO A 127 -41.08 -17.57 0.51
CA PRO A 127 -39.91 -18.41 0.33
C PRO A 127 -40.08 -19.74 1.09
N PRO A 128 -39.35 -20.81 0.71
CA PRO A 128 -39.37 -22.08 1.41
C PRO A 128 -39.07 -21.92 2.90
N ALA A 129 -39.72 -22.72 3.73
CA ALA A 129 -39.49 -22.74 5.17
C ALA A 129 -38.01 -23.00 5.49
N LEU A 130 -37.51 -22.36 6.55
CA LEU A 130 -36.13 -22.56 6.97
C LEU A 130 -35.89 -24.02 7.36
N PRO A 131 -34.79 -24.64 6.89
CA PRO A 131 -34.49 -26.04 7.20
C PRO A 131 -34.10 -26.22 8.69
N SER A 132 -34.15 -27.45 9.17
CA SER A 132 -33.61 -27.83 10.49
C SER A 132 -32.14 -28.28 10.38
N GLY A 133 -31.38 -28.22 11.48
CA GLY A 133 -29.98 -28.64 11.52
C GLY A 133 -29.04 -27.78 10.68
N GLY A 134 -27.93 -28.35 10.22
CA GLY A 134 -26.93 -27.69 9.37
C GLY A 134 -25.62 -28.49 9.29
N PRO A 135 -24.57 -27.94 8.63
CA PRO A 135 -24.54 -26.59 8.05
C PRO A 135 -25.33 -26.49 6.74
N HIS A 136 -25.87 -25.29 6.50
CA HIS A 136 -26.51 -24.86 5.25
C HIS A 136 -25.76 -23.64 4.70
N LEU A 137 -25.59 -23.54 3.38
CA LEU A 137 -25.04 -22.36 2.71
C LEU A 137 -26.14 -21.31 2.54
N ILE A 138 -25.88 -20.08 2.97
CA ILE A 138 -26.68 -18.91 2.63
C ILE A 138 -26.00 -18.19 1.47
N TYR A 139 -26.73 -18.02 0.37
CA TYR A 139 -26.23 -17.36 -0.83
C TYR A 139 -27.22 -16.33 -1.35
N LEU A 140 -26.68 -15.37 -2.10
CA LEU A 140 -27.43 -14.37 -2.83
C LEU A 140 -27.54 -14.80 -4.29
N ASP A 141 -28.73 -14.70 -4.85
CA ASP A 141 -29.05 -14.89 -6.26
C ASP A 141 -29.50 -13.54 -6.83
N VAL A 142 -28.76 -13.02 -7.82
CA VAL A 142 -28.97 -11.72 -8.45
C VAL A 142 -29.15 -11.87 -9.94
N TRP A 143 -30.18 -11.27 -10.51
CA TRP A 143 -30.40 -11.26 -11.95
C TRP A 143 -31.12 -10.00 -12.39
N GLN A 144 -31.37 -9.84 -13.69
CA GLN A 144 -32.13 -8.73 -14.23
C GLN A 144 -33.39 -9.24 -14.93
N ARG A 145 -34.52 -8.56 -14.70
CA ARG A 145 -35.77 -8.83 -15.39
C ARG A 145 -36.34 -7.57 -16.02
N GLU A 146 -37.07 -7.73 -17.10
CA GLU A 146 -37.84 -6.65 -17.71
C GLU A 146 -39.22 -6.53 -17.04
N VAL A 147 -39.62 -5.29 -16.78
CA VAL A 147 -40.86 -4.90 -16.10
C VAL A 147 -41.67 -3.95 -16.98
N THR A 148 -42.92 -4.31 -17.24
CA THR A 148 -43.88 -3.51 -18.02
C THR A 148 -44.92 -2.84 -17.11
N HIS A 149 -45.85 -2.10 -17.70
CA HIS A 149 -46.93 -1.47 -16.98
C HIS A 149 -47.88 -2.47 -16.27
N LEU A 150 -47.87 -3.74 -16.66
CA LEU A 150 -48.72 -4.75 -16.04
C LEU A 150 -48.33 -5.04 -14.59
N VAL A 151 -47.03 -4.97 -14.29
CA VAL A 151 -46.47 -5.07 -12.93
C VAL A 151 -46.24 -3.71 -12.28
N ARG A 152 -45.97 -2.66 -13.06
CA ARG A 152 -45.79 -1.28 -12.57
C ARG A 152 -46.77 -0.33 -13.28
N PRO A 153 -48.05 -0.27 -12.86
CA PRO A 153 -49.09 0.52 -13.55
C PRO A 153 -48.76 1.99 -13.75
N GLU A 154 -47.90 2.55 -12.90
CA GLU A 154 -47.44 3.94 -12.99
C GLU A 154 -46.48 4.23 -14.16
N LEU A 155 -46.02 3.20 -14.89
CA LEU A 155 -45.25 3.41 -16.14
C LEU A 155 -46.12 3.97 -17.28
N ILE A 156 -47.44 3.90 -17.14
CA ILE A 156 -48.37 4.63 -18.03
C ILE A 156 -48.32 6.11 -17.65
N GLU A 157 -47.96 6.96 -18.61
CA GLU A 157 -48.01 8.41 -18.41
C GLU A 157 -49.48 8.85 -18.32
N LYS A 158 -49.90 9.33 -17.15
CA LYS A 158 -51.29 9.69 -16.85
C LYS A 158 -51.84 10.75 -17.80
N ALA A 159 -51.01 11.66 -18.31
CA ALA A 159 -51.44 12.73 -19.21
C ALA A 159 -51.87 12.23 -20.59
N ILE A 160 -51.27 11.13 -21.09
CA ILE A 160 -51.50 10.63 -22.46
C ILE A 160 -52.03 9.19 -22.51
N GLY A 161 -52.03 8.47 -21.38
CA GLY A 161 -52.63 7.15 -21.24
C GLY A 161 -51.92 6.02 -21.98
N VAL A 162 -50.65 6.19 -22.35
CA VAL A 162 -49.86 5.18 -23.07
C VAL A 162 -48.61 4.77 -22.28
N ASP A 163 -48.19 3.52 -22.44
CA ASP A 163 -46.92 3.02 -21.97
C ASP A 163 -45.85 3.21 -23.06
N SER A 164 -44.82 4.01 -22.76
CA SER A 164 -43.80 4.38 -23.75
C SER A 164 -42.51 3.57 -23.63
N THR A 165 -42.24 3.00 -22.45
CA THR A 165 -40.97 2.35 -22.13
C THR A 165 -41.17 1.28 -21.06
N THR A 166 -40.35 0.23 -21.11
CA THR A 166 -40.25 -0.76 -20.02
C THR A 166 -39.14 -0.35 -19.04
N ARG A 167 -38.96 -1.12 -17.96
CA ARG A 167 -37.84 -0.95 -17.02
C ARG A 167 -37.07 -2.26 -16.91
N LEU A 168 -35.74 -2.17 -16.92
CA LEU A 168 -34.89 -3.27 -16.51
C LEU A 168 -34.67 -3.16 -14.99
N GLN A 169 -35.12 -4.17 -14.24
CA GLN A 169 -35.03 -4.23 -12.79
C GLN A 169 -33.99 -5.28 -12.38
N THR A 170 -33.04 -4.89 -11.52
CA THR A 170 -32.20 -5.86 -10.81
C THR A 170 -33.00 -6.49 -9.68
N VAL A 171 -33.03 -7.82 -9.69
CA VAL A 171 -33.71 -8.66 -8.71
C VAL A 171 -32.65 -9.35 -7.85
N TRP A 172 -32.93 -9.49 -6.56
CA TRP A 172 -32.08 -10.22 -5.64
C TRP A 172 -32.91 -11.08 -4.69
N GLN A 173 -32.41 -12.27 -4.36
CA GLN A 173 -33.03 -13.18 -3.40
C GLN A 173 -31.95 -13.82 -2.52
N VAL A 174 -32.19 -13.84 -1.22
CA VAL A 174 -31.35 -14.63 -0.29
C VAL A 174 -31.97 -16.02 -0.16
N LYS A 175 -31.20 -17.04 -0.53
CA LYS A 175 -31.61 -18.45 -0.58
C LYS A 175 -30.70 -19.32 0.29
N LEU A 176 -31.19 -20.52 0.62
CA LEU A 176 -30.44 -21.51 1.38
C LEU A 176 -30.22 -22.78 0.54
N LEU A 177 -29.02 -23.32 0.59
CA LEU A 177 -28.67 -24.65 0.08
C LEU A 177 -28.34 -25.56 1.26
N GLY A 178 -29.07 -26.67 1.40
CA GLY A 178 -28.85 -27.62 2.47
C GLY A 178 -27.86 -28.74 2.15
N ASN A 179 -27.44 -29.47 3.18
CA ASN A 179 -26.55 -30.63 3.09
C ASN A 179 -25.16 -30.33 2.47
N VAL A 180 -24.55 -29.21 2.86
CA VAL A 180 -23.29 -28.73 2.26
C VAL A 180 -22.02 -29.40 2.80
N GLY A 181 -22.16 -30.47 3.60
CA GLY A 181 -21.06 -31.18 4.24
C GLY A 181 -20.65 -30.57 5.59
N PRO A 182 -20.19 -31.38 6.56
CA PRO A 182 -19.98 -30.94 7.95
C PRO A 182 -18.87 -29.88 8.12
N ASP A 183 -17.91 -29.85 7.20
CA ASP A 183 -16.70 -29.02 7.29
C ASP A 183 -16.76 -27.78 6.37
N ALA A 184 -17.89 -27.52 5.71
CA ALA A 184 -18.00 -26.39 4.77
C ALA A 184 -18.09 -25.05 5.52
N ASP A 185 -17.25 -24.10 5.10
CA ASP A 185 -17.09 -22.79 5.74
C ASP A 185 -16.80 -21.65 4.75
N CYS A 186 -16.54 -20.45 5.27
CA CYS A 186 -16.24 -19.28 4.45
C CYS A 186 -14.95 -19.40 3.61
N SER A 187 -14.02 -20.29 3.96
CA SER A 187 -12.83 -20.56 3.16
C SER A 187 -13.08 -21.57 2.03
N THR A 188 -14.14 -22.37 2.13
CA THR A 188 -14.51 -23.37 1.13
C THR A 188 -14.91 -22.71 -0.19
N PRO A 189 -14.25 -23.02 -1.32
CA PRO A 189 -14.64 -22.52 -2.64
C PRO A 189 -16.07 -22.94 -2.99
N LEU A 190 -16.87 -22.02 -3.55
CA LEU A 190 -18.27 -22.30 -3.92
C LEU A 190 -18.38 -23.54 -4.83
N ALA A 191 -17.48 -23.70 -5.80
CA ALA A 191 -17.45 -24.85 -6.72
C ALA A 191 -17.23 -26.20 -6.02
N SER A 192 -16.68 -26.22 -4.81
CA SER A 192 -16.43 -27.43 -4.02
C SER A 192 -17.60 -27.81 -3.10
N ILE A 193 -18.62 -26.94 -2.99
CA ILE A 193 -19.77 -27.19 -2.12
C ILE A 193 -20.71 -28.22 -2.80
N PRO A 194 -21.06 -29.34 -2.13
CA PRO A 194 -22.00 -30.32 -2.65
C PRO A 194 -23.33 -29.68 -3.05
N GLY A 195 -23.82 -30.02 -4.26
CA GLY A 195 -25.07 -29.48 -4.80
C GLY A 195 -24.98 -28.08 -5.41
N TRP A 196 -23.87 -27.35 -5.21
CA TRP A 196 -23.71 -25.99 -5.76
C TRP A 196 -23.69 -25.96 -7.29
N SER A 197 -22.97 -26.90 -7.91
CA SER A 197 -22.85 -26.99 -9.37
C SER A 197 -24.19 -27.15 -10.09
N ALA A 198 -25.17 -27.80 -9.45
CA ALA A 198 -26.51 -27.96 -10.02
C ALA A 198 -27.31 -26.64 -10.00
N ILE A 199 -27.04 -25.75 -9.03
CA ILE A 199 -27.70 -24.44 -8.92
C ILE A 199 -27.09 -23.46 -9.92
N ASN A 200 -25.76 -23.36 -9.94
CA ASN A 200 -25.06 -22.31 -10.68
C ASN A 200 -24.64 -22.68 -12.10
N ALA A 201 -24.93 -23.90 -12.58
CA ALA A 201 -24.64 -24.28 -13.96
C ALA A 201 -25.31 -23.29 -14.93
N PRO A 202 -24.61 -22.69 -15.90
CA PRO A 202 -25.25 -21.87 -16.92
C PRO A 202 -26.18 -22.73 -17.79
N SER A 203 -27.13 -22.09 -18.49
CA SER A 203 -27.88 -22.80 -19.52
C SER A 203 -26.93 -23.27 -20.63
N ALA A 204 -27.06 -24.54 -21.01
CA ALA A 204 -26.34 -25.09 -22.15
C ALA A 204 -27.09 -24.88 -23.47
N GLY A 205 -28.34 -24.36 -23.42
CA GLY A 205 -29.16 -24.17 -24.61
C GLY A 205 -28.46 -23.31 -25.66
N ARG A 206 -28.55 -23.72 -26.92
CA ARG A 206 -28.14 -22.97 -28.10
C ARG A 206 -29.23 -23.01 -29.15
N LEU A 207 -29.43 -21.90 -29.82
CA LEU A 207 -30.38 -21.78 -30.92
C LEU A 207 -29.65 -21.27 -32.16
N SER A 208 -29.97 -21.87 -33.30
CA SER A 208 -29.67 -21.23 -34.59
C SER A 208 -30.98 -20.96 -35.33
N THR A 209 -30.97 -20.00 -36.24
CA THR A 209 -32.14 -19.66 -37.07
C THR A 209 -31.72 -19.57 -38.52
N THR A 210 -32.51 -20.15 -39.41
CA THR A 210 -32.30 -20.08 -40.86
C THR A 210 -33.65 -20.15 -41.56
N THR A 211 -33.66 -19.94 -42.87
CA THR A 211 -34.83 -20.18 -43.71
C THR A 211 -34.69 -21.51 -44.46
N ALA A 212 -35.81 -22.19 -44.70
CA ALA A 212 -35.89 -23.42 -45.47
C ALA A 212 -37.15 -23.47 -46.35
N VAL A 213 -37.05 -24.13 -47.50
CA VAL A 213 -38.21 -24.40 -48.36
C VAL A 213 -38.90 -25.66 -47.88
N VAL A 214 -39.93 -25.51 -47.04
CA VAL A 214 -40.69 -26.66 -46.50
C VAL A 214 -41.83 -27.07 -47.45
N PRO A 215 -41.94 -28.35 -47.83
CA PRO A 215 -43.05 -28.86 -48.64
C PRO A 215 -44.42 -28.68 -47.95
N GLY A 216 -45.43 -28.21 -48.68
CA GLY A 216 -46.82 -28.13 -48.20
C GLY A 216 -47.19 -26.84 -47.47
N GLU A 217 -46.25 -25.92 -47.25
CA GLU A 217 -46.56 -24.58 -46.76
C GLU A 217 -47.32 -23.78 -47.84
N PRO A 218 -48.47 -23.14 -47.55
CA PRO A 218 -49.24 -22.40 -48.54
C PRO A 218 -48.37 -21.32 -49.20
N ASP A 219 -48.30 -21.34 -50.53
CA ASP A 219 -47.53 -20.41 -51.35
C ASP A 219 -48.36 -19.13 -51.57
N PRO A 220 -48.06 -18.01 -50.89
CA PRO A 220 -48.69 -16.72 -51.18
C PRO A 220 -47.95 -16.16 -52.41
N CYS A 221 -48.28 -16.73 -53.58
CA CYS A 221 -47.52 -16.71 -54.82
C CYS A 221 -47.06 -15.31 -55.29
N LEU A 222 -45.92 -14.82 -54.77
CA LEU A 222 -44.77 -14.18 -55.46
C LEU A 222 -43.92 -13.35 -54.47
N ILE A 223 -42.75 -13.86 -54.01
CA ILE A 223 -41.58 -13.01 -53.69
C ILE A 223 -40.26 -13.77 -54.00
N PRO A 224 -39.49 -13.41 -55.04
CA PRO A 224 -38.02 -13.58 -55.01
C PRO A 224 -37.25 -12.37 -55.60
N PRO A 225 -35.99 -12.08 -55.20
CA PRO A 225 -34.96 -13.06 -54.86
C PRO A 225 -34.10 -12.73 -53.61
N GLY A 226 -33.85 -13.72 -52.74
CA GLY A 226 -32.74 -13.65 -51.78
C GLY A 226 -32.93 -14.44 -50.49
N GLY A 227 -33.77 -13.95 -49.56
CA GLY A 227 -33.61 -14.26 -48.13
C GLY A 227 -34.46 -15.40 -47.52
N GLY A 228 -35.40 -15.98 -48.25
CA GLY A 228 -36.16 -17.18 -47.82
C GLY A 228 -37.30 -16.98 -46.81
N TYR A 229 -37.47 -15.80 -46.20
CA TYR A 229 -38.65 -15.48 -45.37
C TYR A 229 -39.87 -15.16 -46.25
N LYS A 230 -41.02 -15.76 -45.93
CA LYS A 230 -42.26 -15.63 -46.73
C LYS A 230 -43.36 -14.76 -46.10
N GLY A 231 -43.10 -14.15 -44.95
CA GLY A 231 -44.08 -13.31 -44.25
C GLY A 231 -44.21 -11.93 -44.87
N LEU A 232 -45.38 -11.31 -44.72
CA LEU A 232 -45.70 -10.00 -45.30
C LEU A 232 -45.35 -8.82 -44.37
N GLU A 233 -45.10 -9.09 -43.09
CA GLU A 233 -44.87 -8.08 -42.05
C GLU A 233 -43.43 -8.12 -41.53
N ASN A 234 -43.00 -7.00 -40.93
CA ASN A 234 -41.77 -6.99 -40.13
C ASN A 234 -42.11 -7.47 -38.73
N GLN A 235 -41.36 -8.45 -38.23
CA GLN A 235 -41.66 -9.13 -36.97
C GLN A 235 -40.41 -9.25 -36.10
N LEU A 236 -40.59 -9.45 -34.80
CA LEU A 236 -39.53 -9.76 -33.84
C LEU A 236 -39.87 -11.08 -33.14
N TYR A 237 -39.40 -12.17 -33.73
CA TYR A 237 -39.68 -13.50 -33.22
C TYR A 237 -39.02 -13.69 -31.86
N ARG A 238 -39.73 -14.35 -30.94
CA ARG A 238 -39.22 -14.85 -29.65
C ARG A 238 -39.46 -16.35 -29.58
N ILE A 239 -38.41 -17.10 -29.29
CA ILE A 239 -38.49 -18.52 -28.92
C ILE A 239 -38.11 -18.61 -27.44
N GLU A 240 -38.95 -19.23 -26.62
CA GLU A 240 -38.73 -19.35 -25.18
C GLU A 240 -38.92 -20.80 -24.71
N ILE A 241 -38.00 -21.29 -23.89
CA ILE A 241 -38.11 -22.59 -23.21
C ILE A 241 -39.16 -22.46 -22.11
N HIS A 242 -40.22 -23.27 -22.22
CA HIS A 242 -41.26 -23.37 -21.22
C HIS A 242 -40.79 -24.26 -20.07
N GLN A 243 -40.63 -25.57 -20.32
CA GLN A 243 -40.08 -26.51 -19.36
C GLN A 243 -38.61 -26.82 -19.70
N GLY A 244 -37.70 -26.56 -18.75
CA GLY A 244 -36.28 -26.90 -18.90
C GLY A 244 -36.04 -28.42 -18.90
N GLY A 245 -34.91 -28.84 -19.46
CA GLY A 245 -34.58 -30.26 -19.64
C GLY A 245 -33.48 -30.50 -20.67
N ALA A 246 -33.25 -31.77 -21.00
CA ALA A 246 -32.36 -32.16 -22.09
C ALA A 246 -33.10 -32.10 -23.44
N LEU A 247 -32.38 -32.32 -24.54
CA LEU A 247 -33.00 -32.53 -25.85
C LEU A 247 -33.99 -33.71 -25.77
N GLY A 248 -35.18 -33.56 -26.37
CA GLY A 248 -36.26 -34.55 -26.31
C GLY A 248 -37.13 -34.50 -25.04
N THR A 249 -36.78 -33.70 -24.04
CA THR A 249 -37.60 -33.52 -22.82
C THR A 249 -37.93 -32.08 -22.51
N ALA A 250 -37.03 -31.14 -22.84
CA ALA A 250 -37.33 -29.72 -22.75
C ALA A 250 -38.46 -29.34 -23.71
N THR A 251 -39.27 -28.36 -23.34
CA THR A 251 -40.34 -27.83 -24.18
C THR A 251 -40.15 -26.34 -24.43
N PHE A 252 -40.67 -25.85 -25.55
CA PHE A 252 -40.60 -24.45 -25.93
C PHE A 252 -41.94 -23.95 -26.47
N LYS A 253 -42.03 -22.63 -26.56
CA LYS A 253 -43.14 -21.83 -27.07
C LYS A 253 -42.56 -20.66 -27.85
N TRP A 254 -43.32 -20.09 -28.78
CA TRP A 254 -42.81 -19.01 -29.60
C TRP A 254 -43.87 -17.99 -29.97
N SER A 255 -43.43 -16.76 -30.24
CA SER A 255 -44.29 -15.66 -30.65
C SER A 255 -43.61 -14.82 -31.73
N ARG A 256 -44.41 -14.25 -32.63
CA ARG A 256 -43.95 -13.31 -33.67
C ARG A 256 -43.75 -11.87 -33.15
N ASP A 257 -44.46 -11.51 -32.08
CA ASP A 257 -44.53 -10.16 -31.51
C ASP A 257 -43.69 -10.04 -30.23
N ASN A 258 -42.56 -10.76 -30.12
CA ASN A 258 -41.74 -10.88 -28.92
C ASN A 258 -42.52 -11.28 -27.65
N ALA A 259 -43.67 -11.94 -27.81
CA ALA A 259 -44.61 -12.23 -26.73
C ALA A 259 -45.02 -10.97 -25.91
N SER A 260 -45.17 -9.84 -26.59
CA SER A 260 -45.56 -8.53 -26.00
C SER A 260 -47.07 -8.40 -25.79
N ILE A 261 -47.88 -9.29 -26.38
CA ILE A 261 -49.34 -9.30 -26.24
C ILE A 261 -49.71 -9.97 -24.91
N GLU A 262 -49.88 -9.12 -23.91
CA GLU A 262 -50.15 -9.50 -22.53
C GLU A 262 -51.22 -8.57 -21.93
N THR A 263 -52.03 -9.10 -21.01
CA THR A 263 -53.07 -8.34 -20.32
C THR A 263 -53.22 -8.81 -18.87
N ARG A 264 -53.63 -7.91 -17.98
CA ARG A 264 -53.87 -8.25 -16.57
C ARG A 264 -55.14 -9.08 -16.45
N VAL A 265 -55.07 -10.16 -15.68
CA VAL A 265 -56.26 -10.90 -15.24
C VAL A 265 -56.78 -10.20 -13.98
N THR A 266 -58.04 -9.77 -13.99
CA THR A 266 -58.66 -9.04 -12.87
C THR A 266 -59.48 -9.96 -11.97
N HIS A 267 -60.14 -10.97 -12.57
CA HIS A 267 -60.95 -11.94 -11.87
C HIS A 267 -60.78 -13.32 -12.50
N ILE A 268 -60.90 -14.37 -11.68
CA ILE A 268 -61.00 -15.77 -12.09
C ILE A 268 -62.28 -16.34 -11.47
N PRO A 269 -63.47 -16.09 -12.08
CA PRO A 269 -64.76 -16.51 -11.52
C PRO A 269 -64.85 -18.02 -11.35
N THR A 270 -64.36 -18.76 -12.34
CA THR A 270 -64.19 -20.22 -12.35
C THR A 270 -62.81 -20.53 -12.93
N LEU A 271 -62.28 -21.74 -12.66
CA LEU A 271 -60.92 -22.09 -13.08
C LEU A 271 -60.72 -22.11 -14.61
N ASP A 272 -61.79 -22.14 -15.40
CA ASP A 272 -61.81 -22.08 -16.86
C ASP A 272 -62.19 -20.70 -17.42
N GLN A 273 -62.42 -19.68 -16.57
CA GLN A 273 -62.86 -18.35 -17.00
C GLN A 273 -61.95 -17.26 -16.43
N LEU A 274 -61.43 -16.39 -17.31
CA LEU A 274 -60.62 -15.22 -16.96
C LEU A 274 -61.36 -13.95 -17.35
N THR A 275 -61.48 -13.00 -16.43
CA THR A 275 -61.87 -11.62 -16.77
C THR A 275 -60.62 -10.75 -16.84
N VAL A 276 -60.34 -10.17 -18.00
CA VAL A 276 -59.10 -9.42 -18.26
C VAL A 276 -59.34 -7.91 -18.36
N GLU A 277 -58.28 -7.15 -18.19
CA GLU A 277 -58.33 -5.69 -18.32
C GLU A 277 -58.62 -5.24 -19.76
N SER A 278 -58.01 -5.92 -20.73
CA SER A 278 -58.18 -5.72 -22.17
C SER A 278 -58.08 -7.04 -22.94
N ILE A 279 -58.85 -7.17 -24.03
CA ILE A 279 -58.82 -8.31 -24.97
C ILE A 279 -57.86 -8.04 -26.14
N GLY A 280 -57.40 -6.80 -26.33
CA GLY A 280 -56.50 -6.43 -27.42
C GLY A 280 -56.59 -4.95 -27.77
N LYS A 281 -55.60 -4.44 -28.51
CA LYS A 281 -55.58 -3.04 -28.98
C LYS A 281 -56.37 -2.85 -30.28
N ASP A 282 -56.28 -3.83 -31.17
CA ASP A 282 -56.93 -3.83 -32.50
C ASP A 282 -57.29 -5.27 -32.95
N SER A 283 -57.68 -5.45 -34.22
CA SER A 283 -58.09 -6.75 -34.76
C SER A 283 -56.95 -7.75 -34.96
N VAL A 284 -55.69 -7.32 -34.89
CA VAL A 284 -54.48 -8.14 -35.12
C VAL A 284 -53.79 -8.43 -33.77
N LEU A 285 -53.61 -7.41 -32.95
CA LEU A 285 -52.98 -7.45 -31.63
C LEU A 285 -54.02 -7.71 -30.52
N ARG A 286 -54.70 -8.86 -30.60
CA ARG A 286 -55.73 -9.30 -29.64
C ARG A 286 -55.66 -10.79 -29.31
N PHE A 287 -56.33 -11.18 -28.23
CA PHE A 287 -56.66 -12.57 -27.95
C PHE A 287 -57.83 -13.02 -28.84
N SER A 288 -57.73 -14.23 -29.38
CA SER A 288 -58.67 -14.85 -30.29
C SER A 288 -58.99 -16.28 -29.85
N ASP A 289 -60.10 -16.80 -30.35
CA ASP A 289 -60.50 -18.18 -30.16
C ASP A 289 -59.43 -19.14 -30.68
N GLY A 290 -59.08 -20.16 -29.89
CA GLY A 290 -58.08 -21.16 -30.24
C GLY A 290 -56.63 -20.75 -29.99
N ASP A 291 -56.36 -19.51 -29.57
CA ASP A 291 -55.02 -19.05 -29.21
C ASP A 291 -54.46 -19.83 -28.03
N TRP A 292 -53.15 -20.07 -28.04
CA TRP A 292 -52.44 -20.56 -26.87
C TRP A 292 -52.04 -19.39 -25.99
N VAL A 293 -52.40 -19.47 -24.71
CA VAL A 293 -52.14 -18.42 -23.73
C VAL A 293 -51.46 -18.99 -22.49
N GLU A 294 -50.47 -18.27 -21.98
CA GLU A 294 -49.81 -18.59 -20.72
C GLU A 294 -50.31 -17.68 -19.63
N ILE A 295 -50.86 -18.27 -18.57
CA ILE A 295 -51.24 -17.56 -17.36
C ILE A 295 -50.05 -17.61 -16.40
N THR A 296 -49.60 -16.45 -15.95
CA THR A 296 -48.45 -16.34 -15.04
C THR A 296 -48.65 -15.21 -14.04
N ASP A 297 -47.76 -15.12 -13.07
CA ASP A 297 -47.73 -14.05 -12.07
C ASP A 297 -46.35 -13.90 -11.45
N ASP A 298 -46.18 -12.92 -10.55
CA ASP A 298 -44.90 -12.58 -9.95
C ASP A 298 -44.31 -13.70 -9.10
N TRP A 299 -45.14 -14.57 -8.51
CA TRP A 299 -44.62 -15.68 -7.71
C TRP A 299 -43.97 -16.73 -8.61
N LEU A 300 -44.64 -17.13 -9.71
CA LEU A 300 -44.07 -18.07 -10.68
C LEU A 300 -42.80 -17.48 -11.32
N GLU A 301 -42.86 -16.24 -11.79
CA GLU A 301 -41.72 -15.55 -12.41
C GLU A 301 -40.52 -15.45 -11.47
N LEU A 302 -40.71 -15.03 -10.21
CA LEU A 302 -39.62 -14.88 -9.23
C LEU A 302 -39.10 -16.21 -8.70
N HIS A 303 -39.83 -17.32 -8.86
CA HIS A 303 -39.35 -18.67 -8.55
C HIS A 303 -38.73 -19.38 -9.76
N ASN A 304 -38.64 -18.70 -10.91
CA ASN A 304 -38.19 -19.27 -12.18
C ASN A 304 -39.01 -20.52 -12.58
N LEU A 305 -40.32 -20.46 -12.33
CA LEU A 305 -41.28 -21.49 -12.71
C LEU A 305 -42.04 -21.05 -13.97
N PRO A 306 -42.33 -21.96 -14.91
CA PRO A 306 -43.16 -21.63 -16.05
C PRO A 306 -44.59 -21.27 -15.63
N GLY A 307 -45.25 -20.46 -16.47
CA GLY A 307 -46.69 -20.24 -16.33
C GLY A 307 -47.51 -21.47 -16.70
N GLU A 308 -48.82 -21.37 -16.54
CA GLU A 308 -49.74 -22.44 -16.94
C GLU A 308 -50.23 -22.16 -18.37
N LEU A 309 -49.84 -23.01 -19.33
CA LEU A 309 -50.26 -22.89 -20.72
C LEU A 309 -51.66 -23.49 -20.91
N ARG A 310 -52.53 -22.74 -21.59
CA ARG A 310 -53.92 -23.12 -21.87
C ARG A 310 -54.35 -22.65 -23.25
N ARG A 311 -55.27 -23.39 -23.85
CA ARG A 311 -55.92 -22.96 -25.09
C ARG A 311 -57.18 -22.17 -24.78
N VAL A 312 -57.34 -21.04 -25.47
CA VAL A 312 -58.61 -20.31 -25.50
C VAL A 312 -59.62 -21.15 -26.27
N LYS A 313 -60.82 -21.31 -25.70
CA LYS A 313 -61.87 -22.16 -26.27
C LYS A 313 -62.21 -21.79 -27.71
N VAL A 314 -62.28 -22.80 -28.59
CA VAL A 314 -62.64 -22.58 -29.99
C VAL A 314 -64.15 -22.32 -30.15
N GLY A 315 -64.51 -21.27 -30.89
CA GLY A 315 -65.88 -21.01 -31.34
C GLY A 315 -66.76 -20.17 -30.38
N ASN A 316 -66.21 -19.73 -29.25
CA ASN A 316 -66.73 -18.71 -28.33
C ASN A 316 -65.81 -18.50 -27.12
N GLY A 317 -64.50 -18.52 -27.33
CA GLY A 317 -63.52 -18.39 -26.25
C GLY A 317 -63.31 -16.96 -25.78
N VAL A 318 -63.58 -15.98 -26.64
CA VAL A 318 -63.39 -14.56 -26.33
C VAL A 318 -64.73 -13.81 -26.39
N ASP A 319 -65.02 -13.05 -25.34
CA ASP A 319 -66.16 -12.13 -25.29
C ASP A 319 -65.67 -10.70 -25.05
N ASP A 320 -65.72 -9.88 -26.12
CA ASP A 320 -65.32 -8.47 -26.12
C ASP A 320 -66.19 -7.61 -25.18
N ALA A 321 -67.48 -7.91 -25.03
CA ALA A 321 -68.42 -7.10 -24.25
C ALA A 321 -68.19 -7.26 -22.75
N THR A 322 -67.87 -8.48 -22.32
CA THR A 322 -67.59 -8.80 -20.90
C THR A 322 -66.09 -8.85 -20.57
N ARG A 323 -65.22 -8.72 -21.58
CA ARG A 323 -63.76 -8.88 -21.47
C ARG A 323 -63.36 -10.21 -20.84
N THR A 324 -63.99 -11.27 -21.33
CA THR A 324 -63.81 -12.62 -20.81
C THR A 324 -63.02 -13.47 -21.80
N ILE A 325 -62.12 -14.29 -21.27
CA ILE A 325 -61.44 -15.38 -21.97
C ILE A 325 -61.87 -16.70 -21.30
N LEU A 326 -62.47 -17.60 -22.06
CA LEU A 326 -62.80 -18.96 -21.66
C LEU A 326 -61.72 -19.91 -22.15
N LEU A 327 -61.25 -20.77 -21.24
CA LEU A 327 -60.23 -21.77 -21.48
C LEU A 327 -60.88 -23.12 -21.81
N GLU A 328 -60.23 -23.94 -22.63
CA GLU A 328 -60.71 -25.31 -22.90
C GLU A 328 -60.62 -26.20 -21.67
N ASP A 329 -59.50 -26.12 -20.95
CA ASP A 329 -59.25 -26.84 -19.71
C ASP A 329 -59.08 -25.88 -18.52
N PRO A 330 -59.57 -26.25 -17.33
CA PRO A 330 -59.46 -25.42 -16.14
C PRO A 330 -58.00 -25.25 -15.70
N LEU A 331 -57.68 -24.11 -15.09
CA LEU A 331 -56.42 -23.84 -14.40
C LEU A 331 -56.26 -24.73 -13.16
N THR A 332 -55.00 -24.91 -12.74
CA THR A 332 -54.68 -25.66 -11.54
C THR A 332 -55.24 -24.96 -10.30
N ALA A 333 -56.04 -25.68 -9.51
CA ALA A 333 -56.67 -25.14 -8.31
C ALA A 333 -55.63 -24.61 -7.30
N GLY A 334 -55.80 -23.37 -6.88
CA GLY A 334 -54.94 -22.73 -5.86
C GLY A 334 -53.63 -22.12 -6.39
N LEU A 335 -53.28 -22.32 -7.67
CA LEU A 335 -52.06 -21.77 -8.24
C LEU A 335 -52.12 -20.24 -8.35
N PHE A 336 -53.26 -19.73 -8.81
CA PHE A 336 -53.60 -18.30 -8.93
C PHE A 336 -54.68 -17.93 -7.89
N PRO A 337 -54.28 -17.45 -6.70
CA PRO A 337 -55.21 -17.24 -5.60
C PRO A 337 -56.10 -16.01 -5.85
N THR A 338 -57.39 -16.17 -5.51
CA THR A 338 -58.39 -15.10 -5.55
C THR A 338 -58.95 -14.78 -4.17
N ASP A 339 -59.52 -13.58 -4.02
CA ASP A 339 -60.33 -13.24 -2.85
C ASP A 339 -61.74 -13.87 -2.93
N ALA A 340 -62.58 -13.59 -1.93
CA ALA A 340 -63.96 -14.08 -1.86
C ALA A 340 -64.89 -13.52 -2.97
N GLN A 341 -64.44 -12.52 -3.74
CA GLN A 341 -65.14 -11.97 -4.90
C GLN A 341 -64.49 -12.43 -6.21
N HIS A 342 -63.65 -13.48 -6.17
CA HIS A 342 -62.93 -14.02 -7.32
C HIS A 342 -61.90 -13.07 -7.93
N ARG A 343 -61.53 -11.98 -7.25
CA ARG A 343 -60.50 -11.06 -7.74
C ARG A 343 -59.13 -11.67 -7.51
N THR A 344 -58.28 -11.57 -8.52
CA THR A 344 -56.87 -11.93 -8.38
C THR A 344 -56.18 -11.01 -7.37
N GLN A 345 -55.24 -11.55 -6.60
CA GLN A 345 -54.47 -10.74 -5.66
C GLN A 345 -53.62 -9.70 -6.40
N LEU A 346 -53.86 -8.40 -6.14
CA LEU A 346 -53.17 -7.30 -6.81
C LEU A 346 -51.64 -7.43 -6.74
N GLY A 347 -51.09 -7.84 -5.58
CA GLY A 347 -49.65 -7.99 -5.38
C GLY A 347 -49.01 -9.19 -6.09
N ARG A 348 -49.79 -10.11 -6.68
CA ARG A 348 -49.25 -11.18 -7.55
C ARG A 348 -49.13 -10.72 -9.01
N HIS A 349 -49.84 -9.69 -9.44
CA HIS A 349 -49.87 -9.23 -10.84
C HIS A 349 -50.16 -10.37 -11.84
N THR A 350 -51.21 -11.16 -11.56
CA THR A 350 -51.66 -12.23 -12.45
C THR A 350 -52.02 -11.67 -13.83
N ARG A 351 -51.51 -12.33 -14.86
CA ARG A 351 -51.57 -11.87 -16.25
C ARG A 351 -51.57 -13.04 -17.20
N VAL A 352 -52.06 -12.78 -18.41
CA VAL A 352 -52.16 -13.76 -19.47
C VAL A 352 -51.45 -13.23 -20.72
N LYS A 353 -50.65 -14.09 -21.34
CA LYS A 353 -49.77 -13.78 -22.47
C LYS A 353 -50.08 -14.68 -23.66
N ARG A 354 -50.15 -14.11 -24.86
CA ARG A 354 -50.41 -14.86 -26.11
C ARG A 354 -49.14 -15.49 -26.68
N TRP A 355 -49.27 -16.69 -27.22
CA TRP A 355 -48.25 -17.40 -27.99
C TRP A 355 -48.83 -17.87 -29.34
N ASP A 356 -48.00 -17.90 -30.38
CA ASP A 356 -48.46 -18.02 -31.78
C ASP A 356 -48.42 -19.47 -32.32
N GLN A 357 -47.92 -20.41 -31.51
CA GLN A 357 -47.95 -21.84 -31.85
C GLN A 357 -49.38 -22.35 -32.07
N ARG A 358 -49.59 -23.23 -33.05
CA ARG A 358 -50.88 -23.87 -33.35
C ARG A 358 -50.71 -25.01 -34.35
N GLY A 359 -51.70 -25.90 -34.41
CA GLY A 359 -51.76 -26.97 -35.39
C GLY A 359 -50.56 -27.92 -35.37
N GLN A 360 -50.25 -28.46 -36.54
CA GLN A 360 -49.12 -29.39 -36.71
C GLN A 360 -47.78 -28.65 -36.72
N VAL A 361 -46.92 -29.00 -35.77
CA VAL A 361 -45.52 -28.60 -35.73
C VAL A 361 -44.73 -29.52 -36.67
N LEU A 362 -44.07 -28.94 -37.66
CA LEU A 362 -43.34 -29.68 -38.69
C LEU A 362 -41.81 -29.54 -38.54
N ASP A 363 -41.06 -30.45 -39.13
CA ASP A 363 -39.63 -30.25 -39.39
C ASP A 363 -39.39 -29.54 -40.74
N GLN A 364 -38.12 -29.21 -41.03
CA GLN A 364 -37.71 -28.59 -42.31
C GLN A 364 -38.04 -29.40 -43.57
N ASN A 365 -38.38 -30.69 -43.44
CA ASN A 365 -38.74 -31.57 -44.55
C ASN A 365 -40.27 -31.76 -44.68
N GLY A 366 -41.07 -31.14 -43.80
CA GLY A 366 -42.52 -31.26 -43.78
C GLY A 366 -43.05 -32.46 -42.99
N ASN A 367 -42.21 -33.15 -42.20
CA ASN A 367 -42.65 -34.23 -41.33
C ASN A 367 -43.30 -33.65 -40.06
N VAL A 368 -44.43 -34.22 -39.64
CA VAL A 368 -45.10 -33.84 -38.39
C VAL A 368 -44.27 -34.31 -37.19
N LEU A 369 -43.79 -33.36 -36.37
CA LEU A 369 -43.11 -33.61 -35.10
C LEU A 369 -44.11 -33.74 -33.95
N GLN A 370 -45.13 -32.87 -33.92
CA GLN A 370 -46.16 -32.83 -32.89
C GLN A 370 -47.42 -32.14 -33.44
N ASP A 371 -48.60 -32.46 -32.90
CA ASP A 371 -49.86 -31.77 -33.25
C ASP A 371 -50.44 -31.11 -31.98
N LEU A 372 -50.69 -29.81 -32.05
CA LEU A 372 -51.17 -29.00 -30.94
C LEU A 372 -52.69 -28.81 -30.94
N ASP A 373 -53.40 -29.22 -31.98
CA ASP A 373 -54.86 -29.05 -32.07
C ASP A 373 -55.72 -30.02 -31.25
N PRO A 374 -55.29 -31.26 -30.91
CA PRO A 374 -56.09 -32.14 -30.06
C PRO A 374 -56.36 -31.53 -28.69
N ILE A 375 -57.57 -31.73 -28.15
CA ILE A 375 -57.99 -31.22 -26.82
C ILE A 375 -57.01 -31.64 -25.71
N ALA A 376 -56.42 -32.84 -25.80
CA ALA A 376 -55.46 -33.33 -24.80
C ALA A 376 -54.05 -32.70 -24.91
N SER A 377 -53.82 -31.81 -25.87
CA SER A 377 -52.56 -31.08 -26.01
C SER A 377 -52.37 -30.14 -24.82
N ASN A 378 -51.16 -30.09 -24.27
CA ASN A 378 -50.76 -29.07 -23.30
C ASN A 378 -50.24 -27.79 -23.98
N GLY A 379 -50.20 -27.75 -25.32
CA GLY A 379 -49.72 -26.62 -26.11
C GLY A 379 -48.21 -26.46 -26.18
N GLU A 380 -47.45 -27.22 -25.38
CA GLU A 380 -46.01 -27.17 -25.31
C GLU A 380 -45.36 -27.91 -26.49
N ILE A 381 -44.35 -27.32 -27.13
CA ILE A 381 -43.62 -27.97 -28.23
C ILE A 381 -42.37 -28.65 -27.68
N THR A 382 -42.23 -29.96 -27.87
CA THR A 382 -41.02 -30.67 -27.44
C THR A 382 -39.80 -30.26 -28.29
N VAL A 383 -38.70 -29.90 -27.64
CA VAL A 383 -37.41 -29.68 -28.33
C VAL A 383 -36.92 -31.03 -28.90
N PRO A 384 -36.63 -31.14 -30.21
CA PRO A 384 -36.28 -32.41 -30.82
C PRO A 384 -35.06 -33.10 -30.18
N ALA A 385 -35.11 -34.43 -30.06
CA ALA A 385 -34.01 -35.23 -29.50
C ALA A 385 -32.83 -35.42 -30.47
N GLY A 386 -33.06 -35.32 -31.78
CA GLY A 386 -32.06 -35.56 -32.82
C GLY A 386 -31.26 -34.31 -33.15
N ALA A 387 -29.93 -34.41 -33.12
CA ALA A 387 -29.06 -33.35 -33.60
C ALA A 387 -29.34 -33.06 -35.09
N GLY A 388 -29.60 -31.80 -35.44
CA GLY A 388 -29.87 -31.37 -36.82
C GLY A 388 -31.34 -31.40 -37.26
N ILE A 389 -32.29 -31.66 -36.35
CA ILE A 389 -33.72 -31.46 -36.64
C ILE A 389 -34.06 -29.98 -36.41
N SER A 390 -34.46 -29.29 -37.47
CA SER A 390 -34.92 -27.90 -37.40
C SER A 390 -36.45 -27.86 -37.36
N VAL A 391 -37.01 -27.23 -36.33
CA VAL A 391 -38.47 -27.06 -36.20
C VAL A 391 -38.92 -25.89 -37.06
N LEU A 392 -39.93 -26.10 -37.90
CA LEU A 392 -40.61 -25.03 -38.64
C LEU A 392 -41.47 -24.22 -37.67
N LEU A 393 -41.23 -22.91 -37.59
CA LEU A 393 -42.10 -21.99 -36.86
C LEU A 393 -43.25 -21.56 -37.77
N GLU A 394 -42.92 -20.80 -38.82
CA GLU A 394 -43.82 -20.36 -39.88
C GLU A 394 -43.03 -19.62 -40.96
N HIS A 395 -43.65 -19.40 -42.13
CA HIS A 395 -43.16 -18.56 -43.21
C HIS A 395 -41.72 -18.90 -43.67
N GLY A 396 -41.42 -20.19 -43.70
CA GLY A 396 -40.09 -20.72 -44.04
C GLY A 396 -39.03 -20.60 -42.94
N ILE A 397 -39.34 -20.06 -41.76
CA ILE A 397 -38.38 -19.94 -40.65
C ILE A 397 -38.23 -21.28 -39.93
N VAL A 398 -37.01 -21.79 -39.85
CA VAL A 398 -36.69 -23.01 -39.12
C VAL A 398 -35.66 -22.76 -38.02
N ALA A 399 -35.82 -23.47 -36.91
CA ALA A 399 -35.06 -23.29 -35.69
C ALA A 399 -34.46 -24.63 -35.21
N PRO A 400 -33.18 -24.90 -35.49
CA PRO A 400 -32.45 -26.00 -34.84
C PRO A 400 -31.99 -25.63 -33.43
N PHE A 401 -32.12 -26.59 -32.51
CA PHE A 401 -31.69 -26.49 -31.12
C PHE A 401 -30.46 -27.37 -30.88
N SER A 402 -29.52 -26.89 -30.07
CA SER A 402 -28.35 -27.65 -29.65
C SER A 402 -27.98 -27.35 -28.19
N LEU A 403 -27.00 -28.10 -27.66
CA LEU A 403 -26.50 -27.96 -26.30
C LEU A 403 -24.99 -27.78 -26.33
N ASP A 404 -24.49 -26.75 -25.64
CA ASP A 404 -23.07 -26.48 -25.46
C ASP A 404 -22.78 -26.04 -24.00
N PRO A 405 -22.05 -26.87 -23.22
CA PRO A 405 -21.44 -28.14 -23.62
C PRO A 405 -22.48 -29.25 -23.87
N ALA A 406 -22.11 -30.22 -24.70
CA ALA A 406 -22.93 -31.40 -24.94
C ALA A 406 -23.26 -32.14 -23.63
N GLY A 407 -24.52 -32.56 -23.46
CA GLY A 407 -25.03 -33.18 -22.23
C GLY A 407 -25.49 -32.20 -21.14
N GLY A 408 -25.39 -30.89 -21.37
CA GLY A 408 -26.05 -29.88 -20.54
C GLY A 408 -27.57 -29.86 -20.70
N GLN A 409 -28.23 -28.85 -20.14
CA GLN A 409 -29.69 -28.72 -20.16
C GLN A 409 -30.14 -27.29 -20.50
N PHE A 410 -31.31 -27.19 -21.13
CA PHE A 410 -32.08 -25.97 -21.23
C PHE A 410 -32.68 -25.61 -19.87
N LYS A 411 -32.83 -24.32 -19.59
CA LYS A 411 -33.52 -23.81 -18.40
C LYS A 411 -34.85 -23.17 -18.79
N SER A 412 -35.86 -23.33 -17.95
CA SER A 412 -37.13 -22.59 -18.10
C SER A 412 -36.86 -21.09 -18.15
N GLY A 413 -37.52 -20.40 -19.09
CA GLY A 413 -37.36 -18.98 -19.32
C GLY A 413 -36.15 -18.59 -20.19
N ASP A 414 -35.30 -19.53 -20.60
CA ASP A 414 -34.31 -19.27 -21.65
C ASP A 414 -35.03 -18.81 -22.92
N TYR A 415 -34.57 -17.71 -23.52
CA TYR A 415 -35.19 -17.22 -24.74
C TYR A 415 -34.19 -16.61 -25.71
N TRP A 416 -34.60 -16.58 -26.97
CA TRP A 416 -33.89 -15.93 -28.07
C TRP A 416 -34.86 -15.04 -28.82
N VAL A 417 -34.32 -14.00 -29.44
CA VAL A 417 -35.07 -13.08 -30.29
C VAL A 417 -34.28 -12.80 -31.56
N PHE A 418 -34.98 -12.66 -32.67
CA PHE A 418 -34.39 -12.35 -33.97
C PHE A 418 -35.40 -11.62 -34.85
N ALA A 419 -34.92 -10.64 -35.60
CA ALA A 419 -35.75 -9.86 -36.50
C ALA A 419 -36.06 -10.60 -37.81
N ALA A 420 -37.28 -10.48 -38.32
CA ALA A 420 -37.65 -10.86 -39.69
C ALA A 420 -38.09 -9.62 -40.47
N ARG A 421 -37.70 -9.52 -41.75
CA ARG A 421 -37.96 -8.35 -42.59
C ARG A 421 -38.61 -8.75 -43.92
N SER A 422 -39.82 -8.27 -44.14
CA SER A 422 -40.55 -8.57 -45.38
C SER A 422 -40.03 -7.79 -46.58
N THR A 423 -39.31 -6.68 -46.35
CA THR A 423 -38.80 -5.80 -47.43
C THR A 423 -37.74 -6.48 -48.30
N ASP A 424 -36.87 -7.29 -47.69
CA ASP A 424 -35.80 -8.04 -48.37
C ASP A 424 -35.91 -9.56 -48.15
N ALA A 425 -37.01 -10.01 -47.56
CA ALA A 425 -37.29 -11.40 -47.23
C ALA A 425 -36.20 -12.05 -46.35
N SER A 426 -35.53 -11.28 -45.49
CA SER A 426 -34.45 -11.77 -44.62
C SER A 426 -34.90 -12.07 -43.19
N ILE A 427 -34.13 -12.89 -42.49
CA ILE A 427 -34.15 -12.99 -41.03
C ILE A 427 -32.76 -12.71 -40.48
N GLU A 428 -32.69 -12.27 -39.23
CA GLU A 428 -31.46 -12.30 -38.44
C GLU A 428 -31.12 -13.76 -38.13
N GLU A 429 -30.02 -14.24 -38.69
CA GLU A 429 -29.50 -15.58 -38.45
C GLU A 429 -28.75 -15.61 -37.11
N LEU A 430 -29.23 -16.49 -36.23
CA LEU A 430 -28.52 -16.90 -35.03
C LEU A 430 -27.67 -18.10 -35.39
N ASP A 431 -26.42 -18.13 -34.94
CA ASP A 431 -25.52 -19.29 -35.09
C ASP A 431 -25.09 -19.76 -33.71
N HIS A 432 -25.60 -20.91 -33.27
CA HIS A 432 -25.36 -21.48 -31.95
C HIS A 432 -25.38 -20.40 -30.85
N ALA A 433 -26.38 -19.52 -30.89
CA ALA A 433 -26.43 -18.38 -29.98
C ALA A 433 -26.83 -18.85 -28.58
N PRO A 434 -26.15 -18.40 -27.51
CA PRO A 434 -26.64 -18.61 -26.15
C PRO A 434 -27.97 -17.86 -25.93
N PRO A 435 -28.81 -18.29 -24.99
CA PRO A 435 -30.05 -17.58 -24.69
C PRO A 435 -29.73 -16.16 -24.24
N ARG A 436 -30.55 -15.19 -24.67
CA ARG A 436 -30.54 -13.82 -24.15
C ARG A 436 -31.19 -13.72 -22.76
N GLY A 437 -31.59 -14.86 -22.22
CA GLY A 437 -32.42 -15.09 -21.04
C GLY A 437 -31.89 -14.48 -19.74
N ILE A 438 -32.54 -14.88 -18.65
CA ILE A 438 -32.18 -14.43 -17.32
C ILE A 438 -30.87 -15.09 -16.90
N HIS A 439 -29.79 -14.31 -16.86
CA HIS A 439 -28.51 -14.75 -16.30
C HIS A 439 -28.48 -14.47 -14.81
N HIS A 440 -28.38 -15.54 -14.02
CA HIS A 440 -28.27 -15.47 -12.58
C HIS A 440 -26.80 -15.40 -12.14
N HIS A 441 -26.53 -14.51 -11.21
CA HIS A 441 -25.23 -14.26 -10.59
C HIS A 441 -25.32 -14.54 -9.10
N TYR A 442 -24.28 -15.17 -8.55
CA TYR A 442 -24.36 -15.73 -7.21
C TYR A 442 -23.22 -15.26 -6.31
N ALA A 443 -23.55 -14.92 -5.06
CA ALA A 443 -22.56 -14.58 -4.04
C ALA A 443 -22.78 -15.39 -2.76
N LYS A 444 -21.67 -15.82 -2.14
CA LYS A 444 -21.68 -16.48 -0.83
C LYS A 444 -21.90 -15.43 0.26
N LEU A 445 -22.93 -15.59 1.09
CA LEU A 445 -23.20 -14.68 2.21
C LEU A 445 -22.77 -15.26 3.56
N GLY A 446 -22.91 -16.56 3.76
CA GLY A 446 -22.64 -17.18 5.06
C GLY A 446 -22.98 -18.66 5.15
N PHE A 447 -22.76 -19.25 6.32
CA PHE A 447 -23.23 -20.59 6.67
C PHE A 447 -24.08 -20.54 7.94
N VAL A 448 -25.08 -21.42 8.05
CA VAL A 448 -25.97 -21.48 9.20
C VAL A 448 -26.25 -22.91 9.63
N THR A 449 -26.26 -23.14 10.95
CA THR A 449 -26.77 -24.35 11.59
C THR A 449 -27.85 -23.97 12.60
N PHE A 450 -29.08 -24.36 12.32
CA PHE A 450 -30.22 -24.04 13.18
C PHE A 450 -30.23 -24.90 14.45
N PRO A 451 -30.62 -24.34 15.61
CA PRO A 451 -31.10 -22.96 15.82
C PRO A 451 -29.99 -21.94 16.19
N GLY A 452 -28.71 -22.30 16.13
CA GLY A 452 -27.70 -21.68 17.00
C GLY A 452 -26.56 -20.91 16.34
N THR A 453 -26.01 -21.35 15.22
CA THR A 453 -24.76 -20.77 14.70
C THR A 453 -24.92 -20.22 13.30
N ILE A 454 -24.38 -19.02 13.07
CA ILE A 454 -24.29 -18.39 11.76
C ILE A 454 -22.90 -17.76 11.61
N SER A 455 -22.27 -17.98 10.46
CA SER A 455 -21.00 -17.37 10.08
C SER A 455 -21.19 -16.54 8.82
N GLY A 456 -20.65 -15.31 8.78
CA GLY A 456 -20.73 -14.42 7.62
C GLY A 456 -19.48 -14.51 6.75
N CYS A 457 -19.67 -14.54 5.43
CA CYS A 457 -18.59 -14.66 4.45
C CYS A 457 -18.44 -13.43 3.54
N LEU A 458 -18.98 -12.28 3.96
CA LEU A 458 -18.96 -11.05 3.16
C LEU A 458 -17.53 -10.56 2.95
N THR A 459 -17.21 -10.23 1.70
CA THR A 459 -15.96 -9.55 1.33
C THR A 459 -16.24 -8.07 1.16
N PHE A 460 -15.40 -7.18 1.71
CA PHE A 460 -15.63 -5.73 1.68
C PHE A 460 -14.78 -5.02 0.63
N TRP A 461 -15.31 -3.93 0.06
CA TRP A 461 -14.61 -3.05 -0.88
C TRP A 461 -14.68 -1.56 -0.45
N PRO A 462 -13.57 -0.79 -0.50
CA PRO A 462 -12.21 -1.28 -0.72
C PRO A 462 -11.86 -2.34 0.33
N PRO A 463 -10.93 -3.27 0.02
CA PRO A 463 -10.49 -4.23 1.01
C PRO A 463 -10.11 -3.43 2.25
N PRO A 464 -10.55 -3.83 3.46
CA PRO A 464 -10.20 -3.11 4.66
C PRO A 464 -8.68 -2.97 4.65
N ILE A 465 -8.21 -1.73 4.63
CA ILE A 465 -6.79 -1.45 4.83
C ILE A 465 -6.53 -2.08 6.19
N PRO A 466 -5.70 -3.15 6.29
CA PRO A 466 -5.42 -3.76 7.57
C PRO A 466 -5.04 -2.63 8.52
N GLU A 467 -5.62 -2.57 9.72
CA GLU A 467 -5.12 -1.65 10.74
C GLU A 467 -3.62 -1.95 10.91
N GLY A 468 -2.79 -1.12 10.27
CA GLY A 468 -1.36 -1.36 10.13
C GLY A 468 -0.84 -2.01 8.83
N GLY A 469 -1.48 -1.80 7.69
CA GLY A 469 -0.96 -2.15 6.38
C GLY A 469 -0.57 -0.92 5.56
N ASP A 470 0.54 -0.25 5.91
CA ASP A 470 1.13 0.72 4.98
C ASP A 470 1.83 -0.05 3.85
N ASN A 471 1.21 -0.05 2.66
CA ASN A 471 1.82 -0.25 1.34
C ASN A 471 2.59 -1.56 1.09
N CYS A 472 2.67 -1.97 -0.18
CA CYS A 472 3.36 -3.18 -0.67
C CYS A 472 4.89 -3.23 -0.39
N ALA A 473 5.44 -2.48 0.56
CA ALA A 473 6.86 -2.46 0.93
C ALA A 473 7.22 -3.41 2.09
N CYS A 474 6.22 -3.87 2.86
CA CYS A 474 6.41 -4.69 4.05
C CYS A 474 6.13 -6.17 3.75
N THR A 475 7.07 -7.05 4.05
CA THR A 475 6.90 -8.52 3.94
C THR A 475 6.08 -9.05 5.11
N VAL A 476 6.33 -8.52 6.32
CA VAL A 476 5.61 -8.88 7.55
C VAL A 476 5.36 -7.62 8.37
N CYS A 477 4.11 -7.37 8.77
CA CYS A 477 3.76 -6.28 9.69
C CYS A 477 3.50 -6.82 11.08
N VAL A 478 4.10 -6.20 12.10
CA VAL A 478 3.93 -6.59 13.51
C VAL A 478 3.22 -5.46 14.25
N THR A 479 2.09 -5.77 14.90
CA THR A 479 1.33 -4.81 15.69
C THR A 479 1.73 -4.85 17.18
N PRO A 480 1.58 -3.74 17.92
CA PRO A 480 1.87 -3.73 19.36
C PRO A 480 0.94 -4.64 20.18
N GLN A 481 -0.19 -5.08 19.62
CA GLN A 481 -1.10 -6.07 20.23
C GLN A 481 -0.68 -7.51 19.94
N ALA A 482 -0.22 -7.79 18.71
CA ALA A 482 0.18 -9.15 18.29
C ALA A 482 1.50 -9.61 18.93
N HIS A 483 2.40 -8.67 19.22
CA HIS A 483 3.70 -8.97 19.84
C HIS A 483 3.56 -9.56 21.27
N PRO A 484 2.90 -8.90 22.23
CA PRO A 484 2.76 -9.42 23.60
C PRO A 484 1.82 -10.62 23.71
N SER A 485 0.86 -10.78 22.77
CA SER A 485 -0.02 -11.96 22.76
C SER A 485 0.68 -13.24 22.30
N GLY A 486 1.88 -13.11 21.71
CA GLY A 486 2.61 -14.23 21.11
C GLY A 486 2.08 -14.66 19.73
N GLN A 487 1.05 -14.01 19.20
CA GLN A 487 0.47 -14.32 17.89
C GLN A 487 1.49 -14.10 16.77
N LEU A 488 2.19 -12.97 16.80
CA LEU A 488 3.28 -12.65 15.88
C LEU A 488 4.27 -11.74 16.62
N THR A 489 5.37 -12.33 17.11
CA THR A 489 6.41 -11.57 17.79
C THR A 489 7.39 -10.95 16.79
N LEU A 490 8.14 -9.90 17.20
CA LEU A 490 9.20 -9.33 16.36
C LEU A 490 10.22 -10.38 15.93
N GLN A 491 10.62 -11.28 16.85
CA GLN A 491 11.56 -12.35 16.51
C GLN A 491 10.97 -13.30 15.46
N MET A 492 9.71 -13.71 15.61
CA MET A 492 9.03 -14.56 14.62
C MET A 492 8.95 -13.90 13.24
N ALA A 493 8.68 -12.59 13.18
CA ALA A 493 8.63 -11.84 11.93
C ALA A 493 10.01 -11.80 11.24
N ILE A 494 11.07 -11.56 12.01
CA ILE A 494 12.46 -11.60 11.49
C ILE A 494 12.79 -12.99 10.96
N ASP A 495 12.44 -14.04 11.70
CA ASP A 495 12.71 -15.42 11.30
C ASP A 495 11.95 -15.81 10.02
N GLN A 496 10.70 -15.36 9.87
CA GLN A 496 9.90 -15.56 8.65
C GLN A 496 10.52 -14.87 7.43
N VAL A 497 10.89 -13.60 7.57
CA VAL A 497 11.52 -12.82 6.49
C VAL A 497 12.85 -13.47 6.06
N LYS A 498 13.65 -13.92 7.01
CA LYS A 498 14.89 -14.63 6.72
C LYS A 498 14.65 -15.97 6.03
N ALA A 499 13.66 -16.76 6.49
CA ALA A 499 13.30 -18.02 5.86
C ALA A 499 12.82 -17.85 4.41
N ALA A 500 12.22 -16.69 4.08
CA ALA A 500 11.80 -16.34 2.73
C ALA A 500 12.95 -15.85 1.81
N GLY A 501 14.18 -15.74 2.32
CA GLY A 501 15.34 -15.27 1.56
C GLY A 501 15.60 -13.75 1.66
N GLY A 502 14.85 -13.03 2.49
CA GLY A 502 15.01 -11.61 2.78
C GLY A 502 13.72 -10.81 2.65
N GLY A 503 13.73 -9.56 3.12
CA GLY A 503 12.56 -8.68 3.09
C GLY A 503 12.48 -7.67 4.22
N THR A 504 11.27 -7.12 4.43
CA THR A 504 11.02 -6.00 5.35
C THR A 504 10.04 -6.40 6.45
N VAL A 505 10.46 -6.23 7.70
CA VAL A 505 9.58 -6.26 8.87
C VAL A 505 9.17 -4.83 9.22
N CYS A 506 7.86 -4.57 9.23
CA CYS A 506 7.31 -3.25 9.57
C CYS A 506 6.67 -3.25 10.96
N LEU A 507 7.03 -2.25 11.75
CA LEU A 507 6.46 -1.99 13.07
C LEU A 507 5.35 -0.96 12.91
N GLU A 508 4.15 -1.33 13.34
CA GLU A 508 3.09 -0.36 13.55
C GLU A 508 3.40 0.66 14.65
N VAL A 509 2.59 1.72 14.67
CA VAL A 509 2.68 2.74 15.71
C VAL A 509 2.29 2.11 17.05
N GLY A 510 3.18 2.22 18.04
CA GLY A 510 2.94 1.69 19.38
C GLY A 510 4.21 1.24 20.08
N SER A 511 4.03 0.70 21.29
CA SER A 511 5.11 0.23 22.15
C SER A 511 5.23 -1.30 22.14
N TYR A 512 6.45 -1.78 21.92
CA TYR A 512 6.80 -3.20 21.87
C TYR A 512 7.70 -3.54 23.06
N SER A 513 7.15 -4.21 24.06
CA SER A 513 7.89 -4.60 25.27
C SER A 513 8.74 -5.84 25.01
N LEU A 514 10.06 -5.67 24.91
CA LEU A 514 11.01 -6.74 24.67
C LEU A 514 11.42 -7.42 25.99
N GLN A 515 11.23 -8.74 26.07
CA GLN A 515 11.76 -9.56 27.16
C GLN A 515 13.22 -9.95 26.90
N THR A 516 13.55 -10.23 25.64
CA THR A 516 14.89 -10.50 25.15
C THR A 516 15.18 -9.61 23.95
N PRO A 517 16.46 -9.30 23.65
CA PRO A 517 16.81 -8.57 22.44
C PRO A 517 16.29 -9.29 21.19
N VAL A 518 15.98 -8.53 20.15
CA VAL A 518 15.68 -9.06 18.81
C VAL A 518 17.00 -9.46 18.16
N HIS A 519 17.15 -10.74 17.83
CA HIS A 519 18.37 -11.30 17.26
C HIS A 519 18.25 -11.42 15.74
N ILE A 520 19.16 -10.77 15.02
CA ILE A 520 19.35 -10.88 13.58
C ILE A 520 20.70 -11.57 13.37
N GLN A 521 20.67 -12.87 13.08
CA GLN A 521 21.89 -13.68 12.98
C GLN A 521 21.99 -14.51 11.70
N GLY A 522 23.16 -14.53 11.06
CA GLY A 522 23.41 -15.34 9.87
C GLY A 522 23.07 -14.62 8.55
N PRO A 523 23.21 -15.31 7.40
CA PRO A 523 23.01 -14.70 6.08
C PRO A 523 21.53 -14.37 5.83
N GLY A 524 21.30 -13.27 5.10
CA GLY A 524 19.96 -12.85 4.65
C GLY A 524 19.73 -11.35 4.85
N SER A 525 19.18 -10.70 3.82
CA SER A 525 18.85 -9.26 3.84
C SER A 525 17.61 -8.99 4.68
N VAL A 526 17.73 -8.20 5.74
CA VAL A 526 16.60 -7.86 6.63
C VAL A 526 16.52 -6.37 6.84
N LYS A 527 15.35 -5.80 6.55
CA LYS A 527 15.01 -4.42 6.91
C LYS A 527 13.98 -4.43 8.04
N LEU A 528 14.28 -3.76 9.15
CA LEU A 528 13.35 -3.49 10.24
C LEU A 528 12.98 -2.00 10.21
N VAL A 529 11.71 -1.70 9.93
CA VAL A 529 11.22 -0.32 9.72
C VAL A 529 10.09 0.00 10.68
N GLY A 530 10.10 1.17 11.31
CA GLY A 530 8.93 1.70 12.01
C GLY A 530 8.20 2.79 11.23
N LYS A 531 7.13 3.31 11.82
CA LYS A 531 6.37 4.46 11.30
C LYS A 531 6.79 5.77 11.98
N GLY A 532 8.09 5.93 12.16
CA GLY A 532 8.71 7.01 12.92
C GLY A 532 8.83 6.71 14.41
N ILE A 533 9.15 7.74 15.18
CA ILE A 533 9.51 7.64 16.61
C ILE A 533 8.40 7.04 17.50
N ALA A 534 7.16 7.00 17.02
CA ALA A 534 6.02 6.44 17.74
C ALA A 534 5.96 4.90 17.69
N SER A 535 6.67 4.26 16.75
CA SER A 535 7.02 2.85 16.82
C SER A 535 8.20 2.71 17.78
N ARG A 536 7.98 2.16 18.98
CA ARG A 536 8.96 2.16 20.07
C ARG A 536 9.27 0.76 20.57
N LEU A 537 10.54 0.39 20.58
CA LEU A 537 11.04 -0.81 21.26
C LEU A 537 11.39 -0.47 22.71
N ASN A 538 10.70 -1.08 23.67
CA ASN A 538 10.98 -0.93 25.10
C ASN A 538 11.78 -2.15 25.59
N ALA A 539 13.09 -2.00 25.76
CA ALA A 539 13.99 -3.03 26.27
C ALA A 539 14.38 -2.73 27.71
N PHE A 540 13.55 -3.16 28.66
CA PHE A 540 13.83 -3.02 30.10
C PHE A 540 14.51 -4.24 30.71
N SER A 541 14.71 -5.30 29.93
CA SER A 541 15.63 -6.37 30.29
C SER A 541 17.06 -5.87 30.03
N ALA A 542 17.96 -6.10 30.98
CA ALA A 542 19.27 -5.44 31.05
C ALA A 542 20.23 -5.68 29.85
N THR A 543 19.81 -6.33 28.78
CA THR A 543 20.68 -6.88 27.73
C THR A 543 20.63 -6.17 26.37
N GLY A 544 19.77 -5.15 26.20
CA GLY A 544 19.65 -4.38 24.94
C GLY A 544 18.39 -4.68 24.13
N ALA A 545 18.22 -4.02 22.98
CA ALA A 545 17.03 -4.12 22.13
C ALA A 545 17.26 -4.92 20.85
N VAL A 546 18.37 -4.70 20.14
CA VAL A 546 18.66 -5.36 18.86
C VAL A 546 20.10 -5.87 18.82
N VAL A 547 20.28 -7.11 18.39
CA VAL A 547 21.59 -7.77 18.30
C VAL A 547 21.77 -8.34 16.89
N ILE A 548 22.72 -7.79 16.14
CA ILE A 548 23.09 -8.16 14.77
C ILE A 548 24.43 -8.90 14.80
N VAL A 549 24.46 -10.15 14.36
CA VAL A 549 25.64 -11.03 14.47
C VAL A 549 25.84 -11.85 13.19
N LYS A 550 27.02 -11.79 12.58
CA LYS A 550 27.34 -12.60 11.39
C LYS A 550 26.33 -12.41 10.26
N SER A 551 25.93 -11.16 10.02
CA SER A 551 24.87 -10.80 9.08
C SER A 551 25.34 -9.86 7.98
N GLU A 552 24.57 -9.85 6.90
CA GLU A 552 24.83 -9.06 5.70
C GLU A 552 23.55 -8.35 5.26
N ASP A 553 23.68 -7.09 4.84
CA ASP A 553 22.59 -6.27 4.28
C ASP A 553 21.41 -6.08 5.26
N ILE A 554 21.73 -5.45 6.39
CA ILE A 554 20.78 -5.19 7.47
C ILE A 554 20.46 -3.71 7.55
N VAL A 555 19.19 -3.36 7.67
CA VAL A 555 18.75 -1.97 7.80
C VAL A 555 17.80 -1.81 8.98
N LEU A 556 18.13 -0.91 9.89
CA LEU A 556 17.25 -0.43 10.96
C LEU A 556 16.84 1.01 10.63
N ASP A 557 15.54 1.28 10.52
CA ASP A 557 15.05 2.55 9.97
C ASP A 557 13.76 3.04 10.65
N ALA A 558 13.71 4.33 11.01
CA ALA A 558 12.49 5.04 11.41
C ALA A 558 11.71 4.48 12.63
N PHE A 559 12.39 4.19 13.74
CA PHE A 559 11.75 3.84 15.02
C PHE A 559 12.54 4.35 16.23
N SER A 560 11.95 4.29 17.43
CA SER A 560 12.65 4.62 18.68
C SER A 560 12.97 3.39 19.51
N ILE A 561 14.08 3.46 20.25
CA ILE A 561 14.51 2.45 21.22
C ILE A 561 14.60 3.12 22.58
N LEU A 562 13.92 2.55 23.56
CA LEU A 562 14.02 2.92 24.96
C LEU A 562 14.58 1.74 25.74
N CYS A 563 15.81 1.89 26.23
CA CYS A 563 16.46 0.90 27.08
C CYS A 563 16.48 1.35 28.54
N ARG A 564 16.31 0.42 29.49
CA ARG A 564 16.58 0.68 30.91
C ARG A 564 17.44 -0.43 31.50
N GLY A 565 18.55 -0.04 32.13
CA GLY A 565 19.65 -0.97 32.47
C GLY A 565 19.71 -1.35 33.94
N SER A 566 20.34 -2.51 34.20
CA SER A 566 20.82 -2.88 35.53
C SER A 566 22.25 -2.37 35.72
N ILE A 567 22.58 -1.90 36.92
CA ILE A 567 23.91 -1.38 37.27
C ILE A 567 24.95 -2.52 37.23
N ASN A 568 26.17 -2.25 36.77
CA ASN A 568 27.38 -3.09 36.82
C ASN A 568 27.60 -4.06 35.65
N SER A 569 26.96 -3.88 34.50
CA SER A 569 27.37 -4.61 33.29
C SER A 569 27.22 -3.73 32.05
N PRO A 570 28.29 -3.61 31.25
CA PRO A 570 28.24 -2.86 30.01
C PRO A 570 27.38 -3.59 28.99
N HIS A 571 26.32 -2.94 28.52
CA HIS A 571 25.48 -3.42 27.44
C HIS A 571 25.27 -2.32 26.40
N GLU A 572 24.65 -2.71 25.30
CA GLU A 572 24.39 -1.87 24.15
C GLU A 572 22.93 -1.96 23.73
N ALA A 573 22.29 -0.83 23.41
CA ALA A 573 20.91 -0.85 22.94
C ALA A 573 20.81 -1.54 21.57
N VAL A 574 21.75 -1.23 20.68
CA VAL A 574 21.97 -1.94 19.41
C VAL A 574 23.39 -2.47 19.37
N ARG A 575 23.56 -3.78 19.18
CA ARG A 575 24.88 -4.42 19.10
C ARG A 575 25.11 -4.98 17.70
N VAL A 576 26.22 -4.63 17.07
CA VAL A 576 26.64 -5.12 15.75
C VAL A 576 27.96 -5.87 15.88
N VAL A 577 27.97 -7.13 15.47
CA VAL A 577 29.13 -8.03 15.59
C VAL A 577 29.37 -8.76 14.27
N ASP A 578 30.62 -8.74 13.79
CA ASP A 578 31.07 -9.54 12.64
C ASP A 578 30.14 -9.46 11.42
N SER A 579 29.80 -8.24 10.97
CA SER A 579 28.72 -8.01 9.99
C SER A 579 29.11 -7.00 8.91
N ARG A 580 28.45 -7.07 7.74
CA ARG A 580 28.71 -6.17 6.61
C ARG A 580 27.45 -5.58 5.97
N LEU A 581 27.56 -4.43 5.31
CA LEU A 581 26.43 -3.72 4.69
C LEU A 581 25.30 -3.42 5.69
N VAL A 582 25.66 -2.90 6.86
CA VAL A 582 24.69 -2.57 7.92
C VAL A 582 24.37 -1.07 7.90
N ARG A 583 23.10 -0.72 7.96
CA ARG A 583 22.61 0.66 8.01
C ARG A 583 21.73 0.87 9.25
N ILE A 584 22.07 1.86 10.06
CA ILE A 584 21.31 2.29 11.23
C ILE A 584 20.94 3.76 11.00
N GLU A 585 19.66 4.00 10.71
CA GLU A 585 19.19 5.26 10.13
C GLU A 585 17.90 5.74 10.81
N HIS A 586 17.75 7.05 10.99
CA HIS A 586 16.53 7.68 11.52
C HIS A 586 16.02 7.10 12.85
N LEU A 587 16.91 6.61 13.71
CA LEU A 587 16.55 6.09 15.02
C LEU A 587 16.63 7.17 16.10
N VAL A 588 15.74 7.07 17.10
CA VAL A 588 15.89 7.77 18.39
C VAL A 588 16.23 6.72 19.45
N ILE A 589 17.47 6.71 19.93
CA ILE A 589 17.94 5.75 20.93
C ILE A 589 18.09 6.47 22.25
N HIS A 590 17.26 6.11 23.22
CA HIS A 590 17.31 6.63 24.58
C HIS A 590 17.64 5.50 25.56
N VAL A 591 18.66 5.74 26.38
CA VAL A 591 19.21 4.76 27.32
C VAL A 591 19.08 5.33 28.74
N GLU A 592 18.05 4.89 29.46
CA GLU A 592 17.80 5.27 30.86
C GLU A 592 18.67 4.43 31.80
N GLY A 593 19.60 5.06 32.50
CA GLY A 593 20.37 4.39 33.55
C GLY A 593 21.48 5.26 34.12
N GLU A 594 21.83 5.00 35.39
CA GLU A 594 22.99 5.62 36.03
C GLU A 594 24.32 4.94 35.67
N ASP A 595 24.30 3.82 34.92
CA ASP A 595 25.52 3.12 34.53
C ASP A 595 26.27 3.92 33.45
N PRO A 596 27.44 4.51 33.77
CA PRO A 596 28.18 5.33 32.81
C PRO A 596 28.77 4.50 31.65
N LEU A 597 28.75 3.17 31.75
CA LEU A 597 29.30 2.26 30.75
C LEU A 597 28.25 1.75 29.75
N TRP A 598 27.03 2.25 29.78
CA TRP A 598 26.00 1.85 28.82
C TRP A 598 26.13 2.60 27.49
N ALA A 599 26.11 1.86 26.38
CA ALA A 599 26.24 2.43 25.04
C ALA A 599 24.93 2.35 24.24
N ALA A 600 24.65 3.34 23.40
CA ALA A 600 23.53 3.21 22.45
C ALA A 600 23.86 2.21 21.34
N ILE A 601 25.06 2.29 20.75
CA ILE A 601 25.48 1.39 19.68
C ILE A 601 26.84 0.75 20.02
N GLY A 602 26.87 -0.58 20.04
CA GLY A 602 28.05 -1.41 20.23
C GLY A 602 28.59 -1.98 18.93
N LEU A 603 29.89 -1.84 18.70
CA LEU A 603 30.61 -2.34 17.53
C LEU A 603 31.64 -3.37 17.97
N ALA A 604 31.60 -4.58 17.45
CA ALA A 604 32.57 -5.61 17.81
C ALA A 604 33.00 -6.48 16.62
N GLU A 605 34.21 -7.05 16.72
CA GLU A 605 34.80 -7.94 15.71
C GLU A 605 34.91 -7.26 14.31
N GLY A 606 34.73 -8.00 13.22
CA GLY A 606 34.92 -7.49 11.85
C GLY A 606 33.71 -6.75 11.29
N LEU A 607 33.83 -5.45 11.04
CA LEU A 607 32.75 -4.62 10.50
C LEU A 607 33.16 -3.99 9.16
N MET A 608 32.34 -4.16 8.13
CA MET A 608 32.61 -3.63 6.79
C MET A 608 31.39 -2.94 6.18
N SER A 609 31.56 -1.72 5.67
CA SER A 609 30.47 -0.91 5.08
C SER A 609 29.28 -0.78 6.05
N LEU A 610 29.58 -0.25 7.24
CA LEU A 610 28.60 0.07 8.29
C LEU A 610 28.31 1.57 8.24
N HIS A 611 27.06 1.95 8.08
CA HIS A 611 26.63 3.35 8.11
C HIS A 611 25.71 3.59 9.31
N VAL A 612 26.07 4.55 10.15
CA VAL A 612 25.25 5.07 11.25
C VAL A 612 24.95 6.53 10.92
N ARG A 613 23.73 6.84 10.50
CA ARG A 613 23.39 8.20 10.05
C ARG A 613 22.03 8.71 10.49
N GLU A 614 21.93 10.02 10.66
CA GLU A 614 20.65 10.70 10.91
C GLU A 614 19.92 10.17 12.15
N ASN A 615 20.66 9.70 13.16
CA ASN A 615 20.11 9.22 14.43
C ASN A 615 20.20 10.29 15.52
N VAL A 616 19.27 10.24 16.47
CA VAL A 616 19.34 10.99 17.73
C VAL A 616 19.64 10.01 18.86
N VAL A 617 20.75 10.23 19.56
CA VAL A 617 21.29 9.33 20.56
C VAL A 617 21.40 10.04 21.90
N GLN A 618 20.66 9.54 22.89
CA GLN A 618 20.70 9.95 24.28
C GLN A 618 21.12 8.77 25.15
N ALA A 619 22.39 8.74 25.53
CA ALA A 619 22.97 7.64 26.28
C ALA A 619 24.24 8.09 27.00
N PRO A 620 24.72 7.36 28.02
CA PRO A 620 26.03 7.62 28.61
C PRO A 620 27.14 7.62 27.55
N ILE A 621 27.21 6.53 26.77
CA ILE A 621 28.10 6.42 25.62
C ILE A 621 27.26 6.34 24.34
N GLY A 622 27.57 7.15 23.31
CA GLY A 622 26.85 7.08 22.04
C GLY A 622 27.20 5.81 21.26
N ILE A 623 28.44 5.73 20.79
CA ILE A 623 28.97 4.57 20.06
C ILE A 623 30.22 4.06 20.76
N ARG A 624 30.30 2.74 20.97
CA ARG A 624 31.48 2.07 21.51
C ARG A 624 31.98 0.96 20.60
N SER A 625 33.30 0.86 20.40
CA SER A 625 33.90 -0.36 19.85
C SER A 625 34.52 -1.26 20.93
N GLY A 626 34.57 -2.57 20.67
CA GLY A 626 35.13 -3.60 21.56
C GLY A 626 34.11 -4.15 22.57
N SER A 627 34.32 -5.40 23.03
CA SER A 627 33.53 -5.97 24.13
C SER A 627 34.27 -5.83 25.45
N ASN A 628 33.55 -5.54 26.54
CA ASN A 628 34.15 -5.29 27.86
C ASN A 628 34.61 -6.56 28.60
N ALA A 629 34.77 -7.68 27.92
CA ALA A 629 35.35 -8.88 28.51
C ALA A 629 36.89 -8.82 28.48
N PRO A 630 37.61 -9.12 29.57
CA PRO A 630 39.05 -9.38 29.51
C PRO A 630 39.33 -10.48 28.47
N GLY A 631 40.12 -10.18 27.44
CA GLY A 631 40.38 -11.10 26.32
C GLY A 631 39.41 -11.01 25.13
N ALA A 632 38.51 -10.02 25.13
CA ALA A 632 37.67 -9.69 23.97
C ALA A 632 38.50 -9.31 22.74
N GLY A 633 38.21 -9.96 21.62
CA GLY A 633 38.94 -9.79 20.37
C GLY A 633 38.91 -8.37 19.81
N ASP A 634 39.94 -8.08 19.01
CA ASP A 634 40.13 -6.81 18.30
C ASP A 634 38.93 -6.46 17.42
N THR A 635 38.50 -5.19 17.42
CA THR A 635 37.46 -4.71 16.49
C THR A 635 38.11 -4.20 15.23
N SER A 636 37.66 -4.62 14.05
CA SER A 636 38.17 -4.16 12.75
C SER A 636 37.10 -3.36 12.03
N LEU A 637 37.39 -2.10 11.70
CA LEU A 637 36.48 -1.17 11.05
C LEU A 637 36.96 -0.91 9.62
N ALA A 638 36.15 -1.26 8.62
CA ALA A 638 36.41 -1.03 7.20
C ALA A 638 35.27 -0.28 6.50
N ASP A 639 35.50 0.96 6.07
CA ASP A 639 34.45 1.82 5.46
C ASP A 639 33.26 2.01 6.42
N VAL A 640 33.56 2.33 7.67
CA VAL A 640 32.57 2.71 8.68
C VAL A 640 32.33 4.21 8.62
N ARG A 641 31.06 4.59 8.49
CA ARG A 641 30.61 5.98 8.35
C ARG A 641 29.64 6.34 9.46
N ILE A 642 29.99 7.36 10.24
CA ILE A 642 29.17 7.91 11.30
C ILE A 642 28.83 9.34 10.92
N GLU A 643 27.66 9.55 10.35
CA GLU A 643 27.33 10.77 9.59
C GLU A 643 26.03 11.44 10.05
N ASN A 644 26.05 12.75 10.27
CA ASN A 644 24.83 13.55 10.54
C ASN A 644 23.99 13.05 11.73
N ASN A 645 24.61 12.50 12.77
CA ASN A 645 23.91 12.11 14.01
C ASN A 645 23.93 13.23 15.05
N GLU A 646 22.95 13.23 15.94
CA GLU A 646 22.90 14.05 17.14
C GLU A 646 23.19 13.19 18.36
N PHE A 647 24.32 13.45 19.03
CA PHE A 647 24.74 12.79 20.26
C PHE A 647 24.56 13.74 21.44
N ASP A 648 23.63 13.43 22.33
CA ASP A 648 23.49 14.04 23.63
C ASP A 648 23.91 13.00 24.69
N CYS A 649 25.21 12.95 24.93
CA CYS A 649 25.83 11.89 25.71
C CYS A 649 26.47 12.42 26.98
N THR A 650 26.23 11.79 28.13
CA THR A 650 26.76 12.28 29.41
C THR A 650 28.24 11.95 29.60
N ASP A 651 28.73 10.83 29.07
CA ASP A 651 30.13 10.39 29.21
C ASP A 651 30.96 10.74 27.97
N THR A 652 30.69 10.05 26.86
CA THR A 652 31.46 10.13 25.60
C THR A 652 30.56 9.86 24.39
N ALA A 653 30.64 10.66 23.33
CA ALA A 653 29.81 10.40 22.15
C ALA A 653 30.31 9.20 21.32
N ILE A 654 31.61 9.13 21.02
CA ILE A 654 32.20 7.99 20.31
C ILE A 654 33.48 7.55 21.01
N ALA A 655 33.52 6.30 21.45
CA ALA A 655 34.63 5.70 22.15
C ALA A 655 35.12 4.42 21.43
N PHE A 656 36.27 4.51 20.77
CA PHE A 656 36.92 3.33 20.22
C PHE A 656 37.84 2.67 21.23
N ALA A 657 37.70 1.35 21.39
CA ALA A 657 38.56 0.54 22.24
C ALA A 657 40.03 0.61 21.79
N PRO A 658 40.99 0.41 22.71
CA PRO A 658 42.43 0.52 22.42
C PRO A 658 42.93 -0.28 21.22
N VAL A 659 42.35 -1.46 20.95
CA VAL A 659 42.73 -2.33 19.84
C VAL A 659 41.65 -2.34 18.74
N THR A 660 41.32 -1.14 18.25
CA THR A 660 40.48 -0.96 17.06
C THR A 660 41.36 -0.87 15.82
N ARG A 661 41.23 -1.80 14.87
CA ARG A 661 41.94 -1.76 13.59
C ARG A 661 41.14 -0.98 12.57
N HIS A 662 41.72 0.10 12.07
CA HIS A 662 41.14 0.89 10.98
C HIS A 662 41.72 0.40 9.65
N GLN A 663 40.85 -0.20 8.85
CA GLN A 663 41.11 -0.62 7.48
C GLN A 663 40.28 0.26 6.54
N ARG A 664 40.76 0.55 5.31
CA ARG A 664 40.11 1.52 4.42
C ARG A 664 39.90 2.89 5.09
N LEU A 665 39.19 3.79 4.42
CA LEU A 665 38.88 5.11 4.99
C LEU A 665 37.61 5.01 5.84
N ASN A 666 37.74 5.33 7.14
CA ASN A 666 36.60 5.46 8.05
C ASN A 666 36.29 6.95 8.25
N ARG A 667 35.02 7.31 8.47
CA ARG A 667 34.56 8.71 8.51
C ARG A 667 33.63 8.99 9.69
N ILE A 668 33.86 10.13 10.34
CA ILE A 668 32.99 10.74 11.35
C ILE A 668 32.69 12.16 10.85
N CYS A 669 31.51 12.36 10.24
CA CYS A 669 31.22 13.60 9.52
C CYS A 669 29.88 14.23 9.88
N GLY A 670 29.81 15.56 10.01
CA GLY A 670 28.53 16.28 10.14
C GLY A 670 27.75 16.01 11.43
N ASN A 671 28.36 15.38 12.44
CA ASN A 671 27.66 15.06 13.69
C ASN A 671 27.60 16.27 14.63
N ARG A 672 26.53 16.33 15.44
CA ARG A 672 26.39 17.27 16.55
C ARG A 672 26.60 16.53 17.86
N ILE A 673 27.52 17.00 18.69
CA ILE A 673 27.94 16.32 19.92
C ILE A 673 27.82 17.27 21.11
N SER A 674 27.07 16.88 22.14
CA SER A 674 26.87 17.64 23.37
C SER A 674 26.89 16.76 24.63
N GLY A 675 27.09 17.41 25.79
CA GLY A 675 26.93 16.80 27.12
C GLY A 675 28.16 16.07 27.67
N CYS A 676 29.10 15.65 26.82
CA CYS A 676 30.15 14.70 27.20
C CYS A 676 31.12 15.27 28.24
N ILE A 677 31.25 14.61 29.40
CA ILE A 677 32.14 15.03 30.49
C ILE A 677 33.59 14.52 30.35
N HIS A 678 33.81 13.39 29.66
CA HIS A 678 35.15 12.85 29.43
C HIS A 678 35.73 13.34 28.11
N GLY A 679 35.06 13.07 27.00
CA GLY A 679 35.42 13.66 25.72
C GLY A 679 34.36 13.47 24.64
N GLY A 680 34.39 14.30 23.59
CA GLY A 680 33.50 14.14 22.44
C GLY A 680 33.84 12.86 21.67
N LEU A 681 35.07 12.78 21.17
CA LEU A 681 35.60 11.59 20.48
C LEU A 681 36.83 11.04 21.20
N LEU A 682 36.83 9.76 21.52
CA LEU A 682 37.98 9.01 21.99
C LEU A 682 38.36 7.98 20.93
N LEU A 683 39.33 8.33 20.08
CA LEU A 683 39.70 7.60 18.87
C LEU A 683 41.01 6.85 19.12
N ASN A 684 40.91 5.59 19.52
CA ASN A 684 42.07 4.72 19.67
C ASN A 684 42.12 3.71 18.53
N GLY A 685 43.32 3.34 18.09
CA GLY A 685 43.44 2.21 17.18
C GLY A 685 44.77 2.07 16.47
N LEU A 686 44.87 0.98 15.71
CA LEU A 686 45.96 0.71 14.78
C LEU A 686 45.45 0.96 13.36
N THR A 687 46.16 1.75 12.57
CA THR A 687 45.83 2.00 11.17
C THR A 687 46.75 1.24 10.24
N ALA A 688 46.17 0.53 9.27
CA ALA A 688 46.95 -0.12 8.23
C ALA A 688 47.57 0.93 7.27
N PRO A 689 48.76 0.67 6.68
CA PRO A 689 49.43 1.62 5.80
C PRO A 689 48.52 2.09 4.64
N GLY A 690 48.49 3.41 4.40
CA GLY A 690 47.66 4.03 3.35
C GLY A 690 46.20 4.26 3.71
N PHE A 691 45.78 3.91 4.93
CA PHE A 691 44.42 4.09 5.45
C PHE A 691 44.40 5.02 6.67
N GLY A 692 43.21 5.48 7.07
CA GLY A 692 43.08 6.47 8.13
C GLY A 692 41.64 6.71 8.57
N LEU A 693 41.49 7.73 9.41
CA LEU A 693 40.21 8.18 9.95
C LEU A 693 40.04 9.68 9.69
N GLU A 694 38.91 10.03 9.12
CA GLU A 694 38.52 11.41 8.82
C GLU A 694 37.45 11.87 9.81
N VAL A 695 37.72 12.97 10.50
CA VAL A 695 36.80 13.67 11.41
C VAL A 695 36.54 15.03 10.80
N GLN A 696 35.38 15.19 10.14
CA GLN A 696 35.11 16.38 9.32
C GLN A 696 33.77 17.05 9.64
N ALA A 697 33.76 18.39 9.69
CA ALA A 697 32.52 19.18 9.75
C ALA A 697 31.59 18.81 10.92
N ASN A 698 32.14 18.33 12.04
CA ASN A 698 31.37 18.05 13.25
C ASN A 698 31.30 19.29 14.14
N VAL A 699 30.21 19.40 14.92
CA VAL A 699 29.97 20.47 15.88
C VAL A 699 29.98 19.90 17.29
N PHE A 700 30.85 20.42 18.14
CA PHE A 700 31.04 19.98 19.53
C PHE A 700 30.65 21.08 20.52
N SER A 701 29.87 20.70 21.51
CA SER A 701 29.59 21.46 22.73
C SER A 701 29.80 20.55 23.95
N VAL A 702 31.06 20.26 24.26
CA VAL A 702 31.46 19.23 25.23
C VAL A 702 32.05 19.84 26.51
N LEU A 703 31.87 19.16 27.64
CA LEU A 703 32.41 19.58 28.94
C LEU A 703 33.84 19.03 29.15
N GLY A 704 34.14 17.87 28.56
CA GLY A 704 35.45 17.21 28.53
C GLY A 704 36.36 17.66 27.37
N ASP A 705 37.29 16.79 26.98
CA ASP A 705 38.13 17.01 25.79
C ASP A 705 37.29 16.98 24.51
N GLY A 706 37.69 17.72 23.47
CA GLY A 706 36.98 17.66 22.17
C GLY A 706 37.22 16.33 21.45
N ILE A 707 38.41 16.21 20.87
CA ILE A 707 38.87 15.03 20.12
C ILE A 707 40.16 14.54 20.76
N VAL A 708 40.17 13.31 21.26
CA VAL A 708 41.36 12.61 21.73
C VAL A 708 41.67 11.49 20.76
N ALA A 709 42.89 11.45 20.21
CA ALA A 709 43.26 10.46 19.21
C ALA A 709 44.63 9.82 19.45
N ARG A 710 44.71 8.51 19.15
CA ARG A 710 45.90 7.65 19.23
C ARG A 710 46.01 6.74 17.99
N LEU A 711 46.13 7.33 16.80
CA LEU A 711 46.25 6.60 15.52
C LEU A 711 46.97 7.40 14.43
N ASN A 712 47.50 6.70 13.40
CA ASN A 712 48.15 7.33 12.23
C ASN A 712 47.12 7.71 11.15
N GLY A 713 47.46 8.61 10.23
CA GLY A 713 46.57 8.96 9.11
C GLY A 713 45.28 9.66 9.53
N LEU A 714 45.29 10.32 10.71
CA LEU A 714 44.16 11.08 11.22
C LEU A 714 44.03 12.42 10.49
N ARG A 715 42.82 12.71 10.00
CA ARG A 715 42.46 14.02 9.43
C ARG A 715 41.34 14.65 10.23
N VAL A 716 41.62 15.79 10.85
CA VAL A 716 40.67 16.61 11.61
C VAL A 716 40.41 17.90 10.83
N LEU A 717 39.28 17.96 10.13
CA LEU A 717 39.00 18.95 9.09
C LEU A 717 37.72 19.74 9.39
N ASP A 718 37.78 21.08 9.34
CA ASP A 718 36.59 21.95 9.35
C ASP A 718 35.60 21.72 10.51
N ASN A 719 36.07 21.28 11.68
CA ASN A 719 35.21 21.05 12.85
C ASN A 719 35.04 22.32 13.69
N ASP A 720 33.87 22.51 14.28
CA ASP A 720 33.58 23.57 15.27
C ASP A 720 33.60 22.96 16.68
N LEU A 721 34.64 23.28 17.47
CA LEU A 721 34.83 22.80 18.83
C LEU A 721 34.60 23.92 19.85
N LEU A 722 33.58 23.77 20.70
CA LEU A 722 33.28 24.69 21.80
C LEU A 722 33.28 23.95 23.14
N GLN A 723 34.08 24.45 24.09
CA GLN A 723 33.88 24.16 25.50
C GLN A 723 33.00 25.26 26.12
N PRO A 724 31.79 24.93 26.63
CA PRO A 724 30.88 25.92 27.18
C PRO A 724 31.35 26.37 28.58
N LYS A 725 30.85 27.51 29.06
CA LYS A 725 31.33 28.14 30.30
C LYS A 725 31.03 27.33 31.55
N GLU A 726 30.03 26.44 31.50
CA GLU A 726 29.63 25.59 32.63
C GLU A 726 30.62 24.42 32.91
N ALA A 727 31.61 24.18 32.05
CA ALA A 727 32.60 23.12 32.25
C ALA A 727 33.42 23.33 33.55
N VAL A 728 33.44 22.31 34.42
CA VAL A 728 33.91 22.42 35.82
C VAL A 728 35.45 22.33 35.97
N SER A 729 36.14 21.63 35.06
CA SER A 729 37.60 21.44 35.09
C SER A 729 38.30 22.35 34.07
N LYS A 730 39.55 22.76 34.34
CA LYS A 730 40.34 23.70 33.51
C LYS A 730 41.51 23.04 32.76
N GLN A 731 41.44 21.73 32.47
CA GLN A 731 42.57 20.99 31.90
C GLN A 731 42.30 20.34 30.53
N GLN A 732 41.17 20.64 29.91
CA GLN A 732 40.74 20.03 28.65
C GLN A 732 41.36 20.69 27.42
N CYS A 733 41.50 19.87 26.38
CA CYS A 733 42.00 20.27 25.08
C CYS A 733 40.90 20.16 24.01
N GLY A 734 40.95 21.04 23.00
CA GLY A 734 40.09 20.91 21.83
C GLY A 734 40.46 19.65 21.03
N VAL A 735 41.72 19.58 20.60
CA VAL A 735 42.30 18.38 19.98
C VAL A 735 43.50 17.91 20.81
N LEU A 736 43.53 16.63 21.18
CA LEU A 736 44.59 15.99 21.94
C LEU A 736 45.11 14.76 21.20
N LEU A 737 46.35 14.83 20.73
CA LEU A 737 47.04 13.67 20.18
C LEU A 737 47.93 13.04 21.25
N LEU A 738 47.79 11.73 21.42
CA LEU A 738 48.55 10.92 22.36
C LEU A 738 49.31 9.82 21.60
N PRO A 739 50.36 9.22 22.18
CA PRO A 739 51.16 8.22 21.49
C PRO A 739 50.33 6.99 21.14
N ALA A 740 50.74 6.28 20.09
CA ALA A 740 50.13 5.01 19.72
C ALA A 740 50.12 4.05 20.93
N PRO A 741 49.02 3.30 21.16
CA PRO A 741 48.82 2.57 22.41
C PRO A 741 49.79 1.40 22.62
N THR A 742 50.49 0.93 21.58
CA THR A 742 51.29 -0.31 21.63
C THR A 742 52.81 -0.09 21.62
N ASP A 743 53.34 1.00 21.05
CA ASP A 743 54.79 1.09 20.77
C ASP A 743 55.40 2.50 20.64
N ASN A 744 54.75 3.58 21.11
CA ASN A 744 55.28 4.96 21.00
C ASN A 744 55.73 5.35 19.56
N THR A 745 55.24 4.66 18.53
CA THR A 745 55.60 4.95 17.14
C THR A 745 55.17 6.37 16.75
N PRO A 746 55.97 7.08 15.93
CA PRO A 746 55.60 8.41 15.45
C PRO A 746 54.30 8.39 14.64
N ILE A 747 53.43 9.35 14.92
CA ILE A 747 52.20 9.55 14.14
C ILE A 747 52.56 10.05 12.74
N THR A 748 52.08 9.36 11.71
CA THR A 748 52.28 9.74 10.30
C THR A 748 51.02 10.40 9.72
N ASP A 749 51.20 11.22 8.68
CA ASP A 749 50.13 11.80 7.85
C ASP A 749 49.01 12.54 8.61
N CYS A 750 49.35 13.18 9.74
CA CYS A 750 48.36 13.90 10.55
C CYS A 750 47.99 15.25 9.92
N GLN A 751 46.70 15.53 9.79
CA GLN A 751 46.18 16.80 9.29
C GLN A 751 45.18 17.39 10.29
N ILE A 752 45.40 18.63 10.71
CA ILE A 752 44.48 19.43 11.52
C ILE A 752 44.25 20.74 10.77
N LEU A 753 43.20 20.80 9.97
CA LEU A 753 42.97 21.87 8.99
C LEU A 753 41.60 22.53 9.17
N GLY A 754 41.55 23.86 9.07
CA GLY A 754 40.27 24.59 8.97
C GLY A 754 39.36 24.57 10.21
N ASN A 755 39.83 24.04 11.35
CA ASN A 755 39.00 23.87 12.53
C ASN A 755 38.82 25.19 13.29
N ARG A 756 37.65 25.38 13.90
CA ARG A 756 37.37 26.45 14.85
C ARG A 756 37.37 25.90 16.27
N ILE A 757 38.26 26.36 17.13
CA ILE A 757 38.43 25.83 18.49
C ILE A 757 38.32 26.96 19.52
N GLN A 758 37.37 26.83 20.45
CA GLN A 758 37.06 27.87 21.43
C GLN A 758 36.84 27.33 22.85
N GLY A 759 37.34 28.07 23.85
CA GLY A 759 36.92 27.95 25.25
C GLY A 759 37.73 26.94 26.08
N PHE A 760 38.55 26.12 25.42
CA PHE A 760 39.37 25.10 26.08
C PHE A 760 40.46 25.68 26.98
N ASN A 761 40.38 25.37 28.28
CA ASN A 761 41.22 26.01 29.29
C ASN A 761 42.70 25.54 29.28
N ARG A 762 43.03 24.35 28.78
CA ARG A 762 44.43 23.89 28.68
C ARG A 762 45.04 24.26 27.34
N ALA A 763 44.52 23.70 26.26
CA ALA A 763 45.04 23.95 24.92
C ALA A 763 43.95 23.86 23.84
N GLY A 764 44.06 24.67 22.79
CA GLY A 764 43.26 24.46 21.59
C GLY A 764 43.64 23.15 20.92
N ILE A 765 44.94 23.01 20.59
CA ILE A 765 45.53 21.79 20.06
C ILE A 765 46.72 21.39 20.93
N ARG A 766 46.75 20.15 21.41
CA ARG A 766 47.86 19.57 22.16
C ARG A 766 48.35 18.30 21.49
N ILE A 767 49.63 18.26 21.18
CA ILE A 767 50.30 17.09 20.63
C ILE A 767 51.31 16.60 21.66
N ASN A 768 51.01 15.45 22.23
CA ASN A 768 51.87 14.72 23.15
C ASN A 768 52.20 13.34 22.56
N ALA A 769 52.74 13.34 21.34
CA ALA A 769 53.15 12.14 20.62
C ALA A 769 54.28 12.48 19.63
N PRO A 770 55.18 11.54 19.32
CA PRO A 770 56.18 11.74 18.29
C PRO A 770 55.47 11.87 16.93
N LEU A 771 56.03 12.66 16.02
CA LEU A 771 55.42 12.94 14.72
C LEU A 771 56.42 12.67 13.59
N HIS A 772 55.99 11.95 12.56
CA HIS A 772 56.72 11.95 11.29
C HIS A 772 56.35 13.19 10.48
N THR A 773 55.06 13.35 10.17
CA THR A 773 54.57 14.51 9.40
C THR A 773 53.25 15.01 9.98
N ALA A 774 53.15 16.31 10.22
CA ALA A 774 51.89 16.95 10.60
C ALA A 774 51.65 18.28 9.86
N MET A 775 50.40 18.50 9.47
CA MET A 775 49.91 19.77 8.91
C MET A 775 48.90 20.40 9.86
N ILE A 776 49.21 21.57 10.38
CA ILE A 776 48.34 22.36 11.25
C ILE A 776 48.09 23.69 10.55
N LYS A 777 47.02 23.77 9.76
CA LYS A 777 46.80 24.91 8.85
C LYS A 777 45.41 25.49 8.93
N GLN A 778 45.30 26.81 8.73
CA GLN A 778 44.01 27.51 8.59
C GLN A 778 43.04 27.33 9.76
N ASN A 779 43.53 26.99 10.96
CA ASN A 779 42.69 26.85 12.14
C ASN A 779 42.40 28.22 12.78
N GLN A 780 41.20 28.39 13.33
CA GLN A 780 40.78 29.55 14.11
C GLN A 780 40.68 29.15 15.59
N ILE A 781 41.66 29.55 16.39
CA ILE A 781 41.76 29.17 17.80
C ILE A 781 41.61 30.42 18.66
N PHE A 782 40.60 30.45 19.54
CA PHE A 782 40.37 31.64 20.35
C PHE A 782 39.82 31.38 21.75
N ARG A 783 40.19 32.25 22.70
CA ARG A 783 39.81 32.13 24.11
C ARG A 783 40.16 30.76 24.70
N VAL A 784 41.40 30.33 24.50
CA VAL A 784 41.94 29.09 25.07
C VAL A 784 43.16 29.39 25.94
N GLY A 785 43.56 28.43 26.78
CA GLY A 785 44.78 28.52 27.61
C GLY A 785 46.04 28.69 26.75
N ILE A 786 46.42 27.63 26.04
CA ILE A 786 47.50 27.62 25.03
C ILE A 786 46.87 27.39 23.65
N GLY A 787 47.32 28.08 22.60
CA GLY A 787 46.77 27.88 21.26
C GLY A 787 47.13 26.49 20.71
N LEU A 788 48.41 26.30 20.43
CA LEU A 788 49.04 25.04 20.02
C LEU A 788 50.15 24.66 21.01
N MET A 789 50.12 23.43 21.52
CA MET A 789 51.09 22.89 22.46
C MET A 789 51.75 21.62 21.91
N LEU A 790 53.05 21.67 21.63
CA LEU A 790 53.91 20.52 21.32
C LEU A 790 54.77 20.23 22.56
N GLU A 791 54.57 19.06 23.19
CA GLU A 791 55.14 18.77 24.53
C GLU A 791 56.61 18.28 24.53
N SER A 792 57.24 18.39 25.70
CA SER A 792 58.64 18.04 25.97
C SER A 792 58.95 16.56 25.74
N GLY A 793 60.09 16.26 25.11
CA GLY A 793 60.58 14.90 24.85
C GLY A 793 60.19 14.32 23.48
N GLN A 794 59.53 15.11 22.64
CA GLN A 794 59.08 14.67 21.32
C GLN A 794 60.18 14.84 20.24
N VAL A 795 60.18 13.90 19.29
CA VAL A 795 60.91 13.96 18.01
C VAL A 795 59.88 14.22 16.91
N ILE A 796 60.08 15.28 16.14
CA ILE A 796 59.17 15.72 15.08
C ILE A 796 59.95 15.83 13.77
N ASP A 797 59.75 14.90 12.84
CA ASP A 797 60.51 14.93 11.58
C ASP A 797 60.09 16.11 10.71
N GLN A 798 58.80 16.42 10.63
CA GLN A 798 58.30 17.63 9.97
C GLN A 798 56.93 18.09 10.51
N VAL A 799 56.82 19.37 10.84
CA VAL A 799 55.53 20.01 11.17
C VAL A 799 55.37 21.35 10.46
N SER A 800 54.23 21.54 9.81
CA SER A 800 53.85 22.82 9.19
C SER A 800 52.73 23.48 9.99
N ILE A 801 52.97 24.72 10.42
CA ILE A 801 52.04 25.55 11.20
C ILE A 801 51.76 26.80 10.36
N GLU A 802 50.71 26.75 9.53
CA GLU A 802 50.52 27.74 8.47
C GLU A 802 49.15 28.41 8.48
N ASN A 803 49.12 29.73 8.31
CA ASN A 803 47.88 30.51 8.13
C ASN A 803 46.84 30.29 9.26
N ASN A 804 47.29 30.00 10.49
CA ASN A 804 46.39 29.87 11.62
C ASN A 804 46.11 31.24 12.26
N GLN A 805 44.93 31.38 12.85
CA GLN A 805 44.52 32.55 13.61
C GLN A 805 44.41 32.19 15.09
N PHE A 806 45.29 32.74 15.90
CA PHE A 806 45.27 32.63 17.36
C PHE A 806 44.79 33.97 17.93
N ASN A 807 43.61 34.00 18.54
CA ASN A 807 43.02 35.25 19.04
C ASN A 807 42.62 35.13 20.50
N ASP A 808 42.94 36.15 21.30
CA ASP A 808 42.49 36.22 22.70
C ASP A 808 42.94 35.01 23.54
N ILE A 809 44.18 34.54 23.30
CA ILE A 809 44.81 33.41 24.00
C ILE A 809 45.35 33.88 25.37
N ASP A 810 45.13 33.11 26.42
CA ASP A 810 45.57 33.46 27.78
C ASP A 810 47.09 33.39 27.96
N GLY A 811 47.68 32.26 27.57
CA GLY A 811 49.12 31.99 27.62
C GLY A 811 49.78 32.11 26.24
N LEU A 812 50.53 31.07 25.85
CA LEU A 812 51.24 31.02 24.57
C LEU A 812 50.28 30.68 23.44
N ALA A 813 50.31 31.43 22.34
CA ALA A 813 49.61 31.05 21.12
C ALA A 813 50.23 29.80 20.49
N ILE A 814 51.56 29.74 20.46
CA ILE A 814 52.31 28.57 19.97
C ILE A 814 53.39 28.26 20.99
N MET A 815 53.30 27.06 21.58
CA MET A 815 54.30 26.47 22.45
C MET A 815 54.82 25.19 21.80
N GLY A 816 56.13 25.09 21.64
CA GLY A 816 56.80 23.86 21.31
C GLY A 816 58.03 23.69 22.18
N LYS A 817 58.21 22.51 22.76
CA LYS A 817 59.41 22.16 23.51
C LYS A 817 59.73 20.71 23.21
N GLY A 818 60.93 20.37 22.77
CA GLY A 818 61.22 18.99 22.35
C GLY A 818 62.69 18.69 22.16
N GLU A 819 62.98 17.43 21.80
CA GLU A 819 64.34 17.00 21.48
C GLU A 819 64.76 17.52 20.10
N SER A 820 63.92 17.28 19.08
CA SER A 820 64.19 17.75 17.72
C SER A 820 62.89 18.07 16.97
N ALA A 821 62.93 19.08 16.10
CA ALA A 821 61.84 19.37 15.19
C ALA A 821 62.31 20.09 13.92
N ASN A 822 61.83 19.67 12.74
CA ASN A 822 61.83 20.53 11.55
C ASN A 822 60.46 21.21 11.44
N TYR A 823 60.40 22.50 11.77
CA TYR A 823 59.14 23.25 11.81
C TYR A 823 59.12 24.43 10.86
N ALA A 824 57.95 24.67 10.25
CA ALA A 824 57.66 25.87 9.50
C ALA A 824 56.43 26.57 10.08
N ALA A 825 56.63 27.63 10.84
CA ALA A 825 55.60 28.49 11.37
C ALA A 825 55.47 29.73 10.48
N THR A 826 54.50 29.73 9.55
CA THR A 826 54.38 30.79 8.54
C THR A 826 52.98 31.37 8.36
N GLY A 827 52.87 32.67 8.12
CA GLY A 827 51.57 33.31 7.81
C GLY A 827 50.57 33.34 8.97
N ASN A 828 50.99 33.08 10.20
CA ASN A 828 50.06 33.00 11.34
C ASN A 828 49.76 34.39 11.91
N GLN A 829 48.52 34.58 12.34
CA GLN A 829 48.07 35.76 13.09
C GLN A 829 47.96 35.40 14.56
N ILE A 830 48.70 36.11 15.42
CA ILE A 830 48.87 35.77 16.83
C ILE A 830 48.51 36.97 17.68
N ARG A 831 47.49 36.81 18.53
CA ARG A 831 47.06 37.80 19.53
C ARG A 831 46.90 37.14 20.89
N THR A 832 47.78 37.46 21.82
CA THR A 832 47.75 36.94 23.19
C THR A 832 47.37 38.04 24.20
N ARG A 833 46.59 37.68 25.22
CA ARG A 833 46.22 38.59 26.32
C ARG A 833 47.42 38.87 27.22
N GLY A 834 48.30 37.89 27.42
CA GLY A 834 49.46 38.00 28.31
C GLY A 834 49.05 38.04 29.78
N THR A 835 48.15 37.14 30.20
CA THR A 835 47.81 36.98 31.63
C THR A 835 48.87 36.18 32.38
N SER A 836 49.74 35.45 31.67
CA SER A 836 50.95 34.83 32.21
C SER A 836 52.21 35.63 31.82
N ASN A 837 53.29 35.48 32.60
CA ASN A 837 54.60 36.08 32.32
C ASN A 837 55.35 35.33 31.18
N ASP A 838 54.61 34.86 30.17
CA ASP A 838 55.10 34.03 29.07
C ASP A 838 55.20 34.79 27.74
N SER A 839 56.00 34.25 26.84
CA SER A 839 56.08 34.68 25.44
C SER A 839 54.75 34.44 24.72
N ALA A 840 54.45 35.21 23.69
CA ALA A 840 53.34 34.90 22.79
C ALA A 840 53.63 33.62 21.98
N VAL A 841 54.89 33.41 21.62
CA VAL A 841 55.40 32.19 20.96
C VAL A 841 56.67 31.72 21.65
N SER A 842 56.75 30.43 21.98
CA SER A 842 58.00 29.77 22.39
C SER A 842 58.17 28.46 21.64
N LEU A 843 59.20 28.34 20.81
CA LEU A 843 59.55 27.12 20.08
C LEU A 843 60.98 26.71 20.45
N GLU A 844 61.09 25.70 21.31
CA GLU A 844 62.31 25.30 21.99
C GLU A 844 62.73 23.86 21.67
N PHE A 845 63.49 23.68 20.60
CA PHE A 845 63.99 22.38 20.17
C PHE A 845 65.52 22.30 20.28
N ASN A 846 66.05 21.16 20.73
CA ASN A 846 67.50 20.98 20.89
C ASN A 846 68.23 20.72 19.56
N SER A 847 67.53 20.28 18.52
CA SER A 847 68.03 20.14 17.15
C SER A 847 66.94 20.30 16.08
N GLY A 848 67.33 20.39 14.81
CA GLY A 848 66.43 20.56 13.65
C GLY A 848 66.45 21.96 13.04
N ASP A 849 65.67 22.15 11.98
CA ASP A 849 65.55 23.41 11.26
C ASP A 849 64.23 24.14 11.60
N GLY A 850 64.33 25.42 11.94
CA GLY A 850 63.17 26.25 12.27
C GLY A 850 62.97 27.40 11.28
N ILE A 851 61.77 27.49 10.70
CA ILE A 851 61.35 28.64 9.90
C ILE A 851 60.23 29.37 10.64
N PHE A 852 60.43 30.66 10.90
CA PHE A 852 59.42 31.55 11.46
C PHE A 852 59.29 32.77 10.55
N SER A 853 58.30 32.77 9.64
CA SER A 853 58.18 33.84 8.65
C SER A 853 56.77 34.33 8.36
N HIS A 854 56.63 35.58 7.92
CA HIS A 854 55.33 36.17 7.54
C HIS A 854 54.27 36.13 8.65
N ASN A 855 54.68 36.07 9.93
CA ASN A 855 53.74 36.05 11.04
C ASN A 855 53.46 37.46 11.57
N GLU A 856 52.24 37.70 12.04
CA GLU A 856 51.86 38.90 12.77
C GLU A 856 51.61 38.54 14.23
N CYS A 857 52.47 39.01 15.13
CA CYS A 857 52.42 38.74 16.55
C CYS A 857 52.14 40.03 17.33
N TYR A 858 51.04 40.03 18.07
CA TYR A 858 50.66 41.09 18.99
C TYR A 858 50.44 40.52 20.39
N ARG A 859 51.21 41.03 21.35
CA ARG A 859 51.06 40.68 22.77
C ARG A 859 50.58 41.90 23.54
N LYS A 860 49.40 41.79 24.16
CA LYS A 860 48.73 42.95 24.78
C LYS A 860 49.45 43.49 26.02
N ASN A 861 49.91 42.62 26.91
CA ASN A 861 50.61 43.00 28.13
C ASN A 861 52.12 42.79 27.97
N SER A 862 52.95 43.74 28.40
CA SER A 862 54.41 43.61 28.41
C SER A 862 54.90 42.63 29.50
N SER A 863 55.97 41.87 29.22
CA SER A 863 56.65 40.91 30.12
C SER A 863 58.16 41.10 29.99
N GLU A 864 58.92 40.64 30.99
CA GLU A 864 60.37 40.49 30.91
C GLU A 864 60.80 39.45 29.86
N LYS A 865 59.95 38.45 29.58
CA LYS A 865 60.20 37.46 28.53
C LYS A 865 60.04 38.08 27.14
N PRO A 866 60.80 37.58 26.15
CA PRO A 866 60.66 38.02 24.76
C PRO A 866 59.27 37.68 24.21
N ASP A 867 58.72 38.49 23.30
CA ASP A 867 57.42 38.20 22.68
C ASP A 867 57.46 36.87 21.89
N VAL A 868 58.57 36.61 21.21
CA VAL A 868 58.85 35.38 20.47
C VAL A 868 60.20 34.81 20.91
N PHE A 869 60.20 33.58 21.42
CA PHE A 869 61.42 32.83 21.76
C PHE A 869 61.59 31.64 20.80
N LEU A 870 62.74 31.56 20.13
CA LEU A 870 63.05 30.51 19.18
C LEU A 870 64.38 29.85 19.54
N ARG A 871 64.40 28.53 19.63
CA ARG A 871 65.62 27.74 19.83
C ARG A 871 65.62 26.55 18.89
N SER A 872 66.66 26.44 18.06
CA SER A 872 66.84 25.36 17.07
C SER A 872 68.30 25.23 16.62
N SER A 873 68.62 24.28 15.71
CA SER A 873 69.97 24.21 15.09
C SER A 873 70.15 25.27 14.01
N THR A 874 69.18 25.42 13.10
CA THR A 874 69.14 26.46 12.07
C THR A 874 67.87 27.29 12.25
N LEU A 875 67.94 28.61 12.05
CA LEU A 875 66.76 29.48 12.14
C LEU A 875 66.64 30.43 10.94
N VAL A 876 65.47 30.47 10.32
CA VAL A 876 65.08 31.47 9.32
C VAL A 876 63.97 32.32 9.90
N VAL A 877 64.28 33.59 10.24
CA VAL A 877 63.32 34.52 10.83
C VAL A 877 63.12 35.70 9.88
N SER A 878 62.02 35.71 9.12
CA SER A 878 61.84 36.71 8.06
C SER A 878 60.43 37.25 7.91
N ASN A 879 60.31 38.52 7.49
CA ASN A 879 59.03 39.14 7.15
C ASN A 879 57.98 39.11 8.27
N ASN A 880 58.39 39.05 9.54
CA ASN A 880 57.45 39.05 10.67
C ASN A 880 57.16 40.47 11.16
N ARG A 881 55.96 40.66 11.71
CA ARG A 881 55.59 41.85 12.48
C ARG A 881 55.40 41.45 13.94
N VAL A 882 56.17 42.03 14.87
CA VAL A 882 56.10 41.69 16.31
C VAL A 882 55.91 42.95 17.14
N VAL A 883 54.80 43.03 17.86
CA VAL A 883 54.42 44.17 18.69
C VAL A 883 54.08 43.66 20.09
N GLY A 884 54.73 44.21 21.11
CA GLY A 884 54.57 43.76 22.49
C GLY A 884 55.56 44.43 23.43
N GLY A 885 56.56 43.67 23.88
CA GLY A 885 57.56 44.11 24.86
C GLY A 885 58.84 44.69 24.25
N ALA A 886 59.75 45.15 25.11
CA ALA A 886 61.06 45.69 24.72
C ALA A 886 61.99 44.63 24.09
N ASN A 887 61.75 43.36 24.37
CA ASN A 887 62.41 42.22 23.72
C ASN A 887 61.41 41.56 22.79
N SER A 888 61.48 41.82 21.49
CA SER A 888 60.49 41.29 20.55
C SER A 888 60.81 39.86 20.14
N VAL A 889 62.04 39.58 19.71
CA VAL A 889 62.42 38.23 19.28
C VAL A 889 63.75 37.88 19.94
N ASN A 890 63.84 36.70 20.55
CA ASN A 890 65.10 36.15 21.05
C ASN A 890 65.33 34.76 20.45
N MET A 891 66.48 34.64 19.77
CA MET A 891 66.90 33.43 19.08
C MET A 891 68.10 32.79 19.77
N LYS A 892 68.01 31.48 20.01
CA LYS A 892 69.10 30.64 20.53
C LYS A 892 69.42 29.51 19.55
N VAL A 893 70.53 29.65 18.84
CA VAL A 893 71.02 28.79 17.77
C VAL A 893 72.11 27.88 18.31
N ILE A 894 71.82 26.58 18.42
CA ILE A 894 72.65 25.66 19.23
C ILE A 894 73.93 25.22 18.48
N LYS A 895 73.88 25.07 17.14
CA LYS A 895 75.00 24.56 16.30
C LYS A 895 75.00 25.00 14.82
N GLY A 896 74.15 25.92 14.38
CA GLY A 896 73.95 26.20 12.95
C GLY A 896 73.92 27.67 12.55
N ARG A 897 73.43 27.92 11.34
CA ARG A 897 73.32 29.26 10.73
C ARG A 897 71.96 29.85 11.07
N TYR A 898 71.88 31.17 11.11
CA TYR A 898 70.60 31.86 11.13
C TYR A 898 70.56 32.96 10.09
N THR A 899 69.35 33.27 9.61
CA THR A 899 69.09 34.48 8.83
C THR A 899 67.93 35.23 9.45
N VAL A 900 68.10 36.54 9.56
CA VAL A 900 67.07 37.48 9.99
C VAL A 900 66.90 38.47 8.84
N LEU A 901 65.69 38.67 8.33
CA LEU A 901 65.48 39.59 7.20
C LEU A 901 64.07 40.18 7.18
N GLY A 902 63.95 41.50 7.03
CA GLY A 902 62.66 42.15 6.75
C GLY A 902 61.64 42.07 7.90
N ASN A 903 62.09 41.88 9.13
CA ASN A 903 61.20 41.90 10.31
C ASN A 903 60.96 43.35 10.79
N ILE A 904 59.73 43.62 11.21
CA ILE A 904 59.29 44.88 11.83
C ILE A 904 58.93 44.58 13.28
N CYS A 905 59.78 45.01 14.22
CA CYS A 905 59.64 44.73 15.65
C CYS A 905 59.60 46.04 16.44
N PHE A 906 58.78 46.11 17.49
CA PHE A 906 58.76 47.26 18.42
C PHE A 906 59.96 47.26 19.37
N GLY A 907 60.38 46.07 19.82
CA GLY A 907 61.55 45.85 20.67
C GLY A 907 62.76 45.30 19.90
N SER A 908 63.81 44.97 20.64
CA SER A 908 65.05 44.42 20.08
C SER A 908 64.87 42.99 19.57
N ILE A 909 65.60 42.66 18.50
CA ILE A 909 65.85 41.28 18.07
C ILE A 909 67.20 40.84 18.65
N LEU A 910 67.20 39.76 19.41
CA LEU A 910 68.37 39.21 20.08
C LEU A 910 68.79 37.88 19.43
N ALA A 911 70.08 37.68 19.21
CA ALA A 911 70.69 36.37 18.95
C ALA A 911 71.67 36.06 20.08
N GLU A 912 71.56 34.87 20.67
CA GLU A 912 72.35 34.47 21.85
C GLU A 912 72.30 35.52 22.98
N SER A 913 71.12 36.12 23.20
CA SER A 913 70.88 37.21 24.16
C SER A 913 71.57 38.56 23.86
N ASN A 914 72.20 38.72 22.70
CA ASN A 914 72.80 39.98 22.26
C ASN A 914 71.94 40.66 21.19
N PRO A 915 71.71 41.98 21.25
CA PRO A 915 71.04 42.72 20.19
C PRO A 915 71.77 42.60 18.85
N ILE A 916 71.01 42.39 17.77
CA ILE A 916 71.54 42.33 16.41
C ILE A 916 71.37 43.69 15.73
N GLU A 917 72.42 44.20 15.10
CA GLU A 917 72.32 45.38 14.24
C GLU A 917 71.65 45.01 12.92
N LEU A 918 70.46 45.55 12.66
CA LEU A 918 69.67 45.24 11.47
C LEU A 918 70.05 46.21 10.34
N THR A 919 70.74 45.73 9.32
CA THR A 919 71.19 46.56 8.18
C THR A 919 70.05 47.18 7.38
N TRP A 920 68.85 46.56 7.41
CA TRP A 920 67.63 47.07 6.79
C TRP A 920 66.79 47.96 7.73
N ALA A 921 67.25 48.27 8.94
CA ALA A 921 66.48 49.09 9.90
C ALA A 921 66.08 50.46 9.29
N SER A 922 66.92 51.05 8.45
CA SER A 922 66.63 52.31 7.74
C SER A 922 65.47 52.22 6.74
N LEU A 923 65.10 51.00 6.31
CA LEU A 923 63.94 50.75 5.47
C LEU A 923 62.64 50.62 6.29
N ASN A 924 62.73 50.34 7.59
CA ASN A 924 61.60 50.30 8.51
C ASN A 924 61.27 51.74 8.97
N ARG A 925 60.33 52.41 8.30
CA ARG A 925 59.91 53.77 8.67
C ARG A 925 58.73 53.75 9.64
N GLU A 926 58.89 54.38 10.80
CA GLU A 926 57.76 54.78 11.63
C GLU A 926 57.25 56.15 11.14
N HIS A 927 56.01 56.20 10.66
CA HIS A 927 55.32 57.48 10.48
C HIS A 927 54.90 57.97 11.87
N VAL A 928 55.68 58.90 12.42
CA VAL A 928 55.29 59.64 13.62
C VAL A 928 54.26 60.69 13.19
N THR A 929 52.99 60.43 13.48
CA THR A 929 51.91 61.43 13.54
C THR A 929 51.07 61.20 14.78
#